data_AF-A0A7C6KMU5-F1
#
_entry.id   AF-A0A7C6KMU5-F1
#
_cell.length_a   1.000
_cell.length_b   1.000
_cell.length_c   1.000
_cell.angle_alpha   90.00
_cell.angle_beta   90.00
_cell.angle_gamma   90.00
#
_symmetry.space_group_name_H-M   'P 1'
#
loop_
_entity.id
_entity.type
_entity.pdbx_description
1 polymer ?
#
loop_
_entity_poly.entity_id
_entity_poly.type
_entity_poly.pdbx_seq_one_letter_code
_entity_poly.pdbx_strand_id
1 'polypeptide(L)'
;MKRSYLLYSMSVIVGRALPDVRDGLKPIHRRILYAMNELGLTPDKPYRKSATIVGEVMGKYHPHGDAAIYETLVRMAQDFSYRYPLIDGHGNFGSVDGDPAAAMRYTEARMTRITMELLADINKDTVDFGPNFDDSLKEPKVLPSRFPNLLVNGSSGIAVGMATNIPPHNLGEVIDATVMLIDNPECSIKDLMKAIKGPDFPTAGLILGREGIREAYETGRGTIRMRARAQIETASNGKSSIIVTEIPFQVNKARLIESIAELARERKIDGITDLRDESDRSGMRIVIELRRDVNPSILLNQLYKHTQMEESFGVIMLVLVNGEPRVLNLKEILHHYIEHQKEVVTRRTRFDLNKAEERAHILEGLRIALDNLDAVINLIRQSRTPDIAREGLMREFGLSERQAQAILDMRLQRLTGLERDKIEAEYKEVSELIMKLKGILADERKVMGVIKEELLAIKERFSDPRRTQITDAVTKLEIEDLVPSEDIVVTLTHDGYIKRVPISTYKSQRRGGKGITGLSTKEQDFVEHLFVTNTHDFVLLFTDKGKMYTIRGYDIPEAGRQARGVSVVNLISMAPGEKIRAAIPIKEFYPDQYLLMVTKHGTVKKTPASEYDTGRKSGLIALTLDEGDDLIDVKLTKGDQEIIIVTSRGLAIRFPEEEIRPMGRTARGVKGIRLVAGDEVVAMDTIKEGADLLVITANGYGKRTPISEYRIQSRGGKGIKTLNVTPKNGPIVGAKVVREENELMVISAEGTIIRMQVSDVPVHGRSTQGVRVMKMGDGDSVVALAQVAARNGS
;
A
#
# COMPACT_ATOMS: atom_id res chain seq x y z
N MET A 1 -9.15 19.14 41.98
CA MET A 1 -9.15 18.88 40.52
C MET A 1 -7.95 18.05 40.05
N LYS A 2 -6.70 18.54 40.17
CA LYS A 2 -5.47 17.82 39.70
C LYS A 2 -5.32 16.40 40.27
N ARG A 3 -5.54 16.21 41.59
CA ARG A 3 -5.47 14.89 42.25
C ARG A 3 -6.53 13.92 41.71
N SER A 4 -7.79 14.35 41.59
CA SER A 4 -8.88 13.53 41.06
C SER A 4 -8.65 13.14 39.60
N TYR A 5 -8.15 14.08 38.78
CA TYR A 5 -7.79 13.81 37.39
C TYR A 5 -6.65 12.79 37.28
N LEU A 6 -5.60 12.90 38.11
CA LEU A 6 -4.49 11.94 38.13
C LEU A 6 -4.95 10.53 38.54
N LEU A 7 -5.77 10.41 39.59
CA LEU A 7 -6.31 9.13 40.04
C LEU A 7 -7.20 8.47 38.97
N TYR A 8 -8.09 9.25 38.35
CA TYR A 8 -8.91 8.77 37.24
C TYR A 8 -8.05 8.35 36.05
N SER A 9 -7.06 9.15 35.66
CA SER A 9 -6.17 8.85 34.54
C SER A 9 -5.39 7.56 34.79
N MET A 10 -4.81 7.38 35.98
CA MET A 10 -4.08 6.16 36.33
C MET A 10 -4.99 4.93 36.34
N SER A 11 -6.20 5.06 36.89
CA SER A 11 -7.21 4.00 36.89
C SER A 11 -7.59 3.56 35.47
N VAL A 12 -7.77 4.52 34.55
CA VAL A 12 -8.11 4.21 33.14
C VAL A 12 -6.93 3.58 32.40
N ILE A 13 -5.71 4.08 32.61
CA ILE A 13 -4.50 3.57 31.95
C ILE A 13 -4.23 2.12 32.37
N VAL A 14 -4.16 1.86 33.68
CA VAL A 14 -3.75 0.56 34.23
C VAL A 14 -4.92 -0.43 34.30
N GLY A 15 -6.10 0.04 34.69
CA GLY A 15 -7.26 -0.81 35.01
C GLY A 15 -8.24 -1.03 33.86
N ARG A 16 -8.05 -0.43 32.68
CA ARG A 16 -9.05 -0.50 31.60
C ARG A 16 -8.48 -0.60 30.19
N ALA A 17 -7.61 0.33 29.79
CA ALA A 17 -7.35 0.59 28.38
C ALA A 17 -6.21 -0.23 27.78
N LEU A 18 -5.13 -0.46 28.52
CA LEU A 18 -3.92 -1.13 28.05
C LEU A 18 -3.89 -2.62 28.46
N PRO A 19 -3.42 -3.53 27.60
CA PRO A 19 -3.21 -4.93 27.96
C PRO A 19 -1.91 -5.11 28.78
N ASP A 20 -1.85 -6.18 29.56
CA ASP A 20 -0.61 -6.64 30.22
C ASP A 20 0.28 -7.36 29.20
N VAL A 21 1.59 -7.14 29.23
CA VAL A 21 2.54 -7.74 28.27
C VAL A 21 2.55 -9.28 28.34
N ARG A 22 2.24 -9.85 29.50
CA ARG A 22 2.41 -11.29 29.79
C ARG A 22 1.33 -12.17 29.17
N ASP A 23 0.08 -11.74 29.19
CA ASP A 23 -1.07 -12.49 28.63
C ASP A 23 -1.77 -11.74 27.47
N GLY A 24 -1.43 -10.47 27.24
CA GLY A 24 -2.03 -9.65 26.21
C GLY A 24 -3.49 -9.26 26.45
N LEU A 25 -4.01 -9.45 27.66
CA LEU A 25 -5.41 -9.23 27.99
C LEU A 25 -5.58 -7.95 28.81
N LYS A 26 -6.65 -7.21 28.50
CA LYS A 26 -7.18 -6.17 29.38
C LYS A 26 -7.96 -6.81 30.53
N PRO A 27 -8.16 -6.13 31.66
CA PRO A 27 -8.86 -6.70 32.82
C PRO A 27 -10.25 -7.27 32.50
N ILE A 28 -11.04 -6.62 31.64
CA ILE A 28 -12.36 -7.12 31.25
C ILE A 28 -12.30 -8.47 30.51
N HIS A 29 -11.33 -8.67 29.61
CA HIS A 29 -11.17 -9.95 28.91
C HIS A 29 -10.77 -11.05 29.90
N ARG A 30 -9.80 -10.78 30.78
CA ARG A 30 -9.34 -11.72 31.80
C ARG A 30 -10.47 -12.20 32.70
N ARG A 31 -11.30 -11.26 33.17
CA ARG A 31 -12.47 -11.54 34.02
C ARG A 31 -13.53 -12.37 33.31
N ILE A 32 -13.80 -12.09 32.02
CA ILE A 32 -14.74 -12.89 31.23
C ILE A 32 -14.23 -14.33 31.12
N LEU A 33 -12.97 -14.53 30.70
CA LEU A 33 -12.41 -15.88 30.55
C LEU A 33 -12.34 -16.64 31.87
N TYR A 34 -11.95 -15.97 32.96
CA TYR A 34 -11.91 -16.58 34.29
C TYR A 34 -13.30 -16.97 34.79
N ALA A 35 -14.31 -16.11 34.65
CA ALA A 35 -15.68 -16.44 35.01
C ALA A 35 -16.25 -17.59 34.17
N MET A 36 -15.94 -17.64 32.87
CA MET A 36 -16.34 -18.76 32.01
C MET A 36 -15.68 -20.08 32.45
N ASN A 37 -14.44 -20.02 32.93
CA ASN A 37 -13.74 -21.18 33.51
C ASN A 37 -14.40 -21.67 34.81
N GLU A 38 -14.72 -20.75 35.72
CA GLU A 38 -15.43 -21.07 36.99
C GLU A 38 -16.83 -21.67 36.73
N LEU A 39 -17.51 -21.19 35.69
CA LEU A 39 -18.79 -21.75 35.24
C LEU A 39 -18.65 -23.10 34.51
N GLY A 40 -17.42 -23.56 34.24
CA GLY A 40 -17.15 -24.81 33.54
C GLY A 40 -17.52 -24.78 32.05
N LEU A 41 -17.50 -23.62 31.40
CA LEU A 41 -17.90 -23.45 29.98
C LEU A 41 -16.77 -23.82 29.00
N THR A 42 -16.28 -25.03 29.18
CA THR A 42 -15.22 -25.64 28.37
C THR A 42 -15.76 -26.08 26.99
N PRO A 43 -14.87 -26.30 26.00
CA PRO A 43 -15.27 -26.61 24.62
C PRO A 43 -16.06 -27.92 24.47
N ASP A 44 -15.93 -28.86 25.40
CA ASP A 44 -16.65 -30.15 25.42
C ASP A 44 -18.06 -30.03 26.02
N LYS A 45 -18.41 -28.89 26.61
CA LYS A 45 -19.71 -28.66 27.24
C LYS A 45 -20.69 -27.96 26.30
N PRO A 46 -22.01 -28.08 26.56
CA PRO A 46 -23.03 -27.34 25.83
C PRO A 46 -22.83 -25.82 25.95
N TYR A 47 -23.31 -25.09 24.95
CA TYR A 47 -23.36 -23.64 25.01
C TYR A 47 -24.26 -23.15 26.16
N ARG A 48 -23.96 -21.97 26.69
CA ARG A 48 -24.79 -21.30 27.71
C ARG A 48 -25.18 -19.91 27.26
N LYS A 49 -26.36 -19.44 27.68
CA LYS A 49 -26.85 -18.09 27.37
C LYS A 49 -25.82 -17.04 27.76
N SER A 50 -25.53 -16.11 26.85
CA SER A 50 -24.58 -15.02 27.09
C SER A 50 -24.97 -14.17 28.29
N ALA A 51 -26.28 -13.98 28.53
CA ALA A 51 -26.80 -13.29 29.71
C ALA A 51 -26.33 -13.89 31.04
N THR A 52 -26.17 -15.22 31.12
CA THR A 52 -25.64 -15.89 32.33
C THR A 52 -24.17 -15.53 32.55
N ILE A 53 -23.37 -15.53 31.49
CA ILE A 53 -21.94 -15.19 31.55
C ILE A 53 -21.77 -13.72 31.95
N VAL A 54 -22.53 -12.82 31.32
CA VAL A 54 -22.49 -11.38 31.62
C VAL A 54 -22.89 -11.11 33.07
N GLY A 55 -23.97 -11.74 33.55
CA GLY A 55 -24.41 -11.63 34.94
C GLY A 55 -23.36 -12.11 35.94
N GLU A 56 -22.70 -13.24 35.66
CA GLU A 56 -21.64 -13.79 36.51
C GLU A 56 -20.43 -12.85 36.59
N VAL A 57 -19.96 -12.36 35.43
CA VAL A 57 -18.83 -11.43 35.36
C VAL A 57 -19.15 -10.13 36.08
N MET A 58 -20.34 -9.58 35.86
CA MET A 58 -20.78 -8.33 36.47
C MET A 58 -20.91 -8.46 37.98
N GLY A 59 -21.53 -9.54 38.45
CA GLY A 59 -21.79 -9.77 39.87
C GLY A 59 -20.55 -10.07 40.70
N LYS A 60 -19.55 -10.74 40.11
CA LYS A 60 -18.37 -11.23 40.87
C LYS A 60 -17.08 -10.45 40.63
N TYR A 61 -16.85 -9.93 39.43
CA TYR A 61 -15.51 -9.43 39.04
C TYR A 61 -15.50 -8.04 38.40
N HIS A 62 -16.53 -7.66 37.64
CA HIS A 62 -16.52 -6.42 36.84
C HIS A 62 -17.77 -5.56 37.12
N PRO A 63 -17.73 -4.69 38.16
CA PRO A 63 -18.89 -3.90 38.61
C PRO A 63 -19.14 -2.68 37.69
N HIS A 64 -19.26 -2.92 36.39
CA HIS A 64 -19.55 -1.95 35.34
C HIS A 64 -20.69 -2.48 34.46
N GLY A 65 -21.22 -1.62 33.58
CA GLY A 65 -22.40 -1.94 32.78
C GLY A 65 -22.26 -3.24 31.98
N ASP A 66 -23.36 -3.99 31.93
CA ASP A 66 -23.53 -5.25 31.20
C ASP A 66 -23.17 -5.12 29.71
N ALA A 67 -23.51 -3.99 29.09
CA ALA A 67 -23.22 -3.70 27.68
C ALA A 67 -21.73 -3.86 27.34
N ALA A 68 -20.82 -3.30 28.14
CA ALA A 68 -19.38 -3.38 27.88
C ALA A 68 -18.84 -4.82 27.98
N ILE A 69 -19.38 -5.61 28.92
CA ILE A 69 -19.02 -7.01 29.09
C ILE A 69 -19.52 -7.81 27.88
N TYR A 70 -20.78 -7.60 27.48
CA TYR A 70 -21.37 -8.29 26.36
C TYR A 70 -20.70 -7.95 25.02
N GLU A 71 -20.41 -6.67 24.75
CA GLU A 71 -19.67 -6.24 23.56
C GLU A 71 -18.28 -6.86 23.49
N THR A 72 -17.58 -6.94 24.64
CA THR A 72 -16.27 -7.60 24.70
C THR A 72 -16.37 -9.10 24.42
N LEU A 73 -17.38 -9.77 25.00
CA LEU A 73 -17.67 -11.19 24.74
C LEU A 73 -17.99 -11.44 23.27
N VAL A 74 -18.81 -10.57 22.66
CA VAL A 74 -19.18 -10.65 21.24
C VAL A 74 -17.93 -10.49 20.38
N ARG A 75 -17.10 -9.49 20.65
CA ARG A 75 -15.87 -9.25 19.87
C ARG A 75 -14.90 -10.42 19.93
N MET A 76 -14.75 -11.07 21.08
CA MET A 76 -13.90 -12.28 21.23
C MET A 76 -14.42 -13.51 20.48
N ALA A 77 -15.68 -13.49 20.03
CA ALA A 77 -16.31 -14.55 19.23
C ALA A 77 -16.33 -14.26 17.73
N GLN A 78 -16.07 -13.02 17.31
CA GLN A 78 -16.06 -12.62 15.90
C GLN A 78 -14.74 -12.99 15.22
N ASP A 79 -14.80 -13.87 14.23
CA ASP A 79 -13.65 -14.36 13.44
C ASP A 79 -13.03 -13.32 12.51
N PHE A 80 -13.78 -12.26 12.19
CA PHE A 80 -13.28 -11.07 11.47
C PHE A 80 -12.65 -10.02 12.39
N SER A 81 -12.79 -10.17 13.72
CA SER A 81 -12.21 -9.25 14.72
C SER A 81 -10.98 -9.84 15.39
N TYR A 82 -11.03 -11.13 15.75
CA TYR A 82 -9.94 -11.89 16.36
C TYR A 82 -9.36 -12.89 15.38
N ARG A 83 -8.03 -12.96 15.29
CA ARG A 83 -7.34 -13.91 14.40
C ARG A 83 -7.52 -15.36 14.87
N TYR A 84 -7.58 -15.56 16.18
CA TYR A 84 -7.93 -16.81 16.85
C TYR A 84 -9.00 -16.49 17.92
N PRO A 85 -10.31 -16.66 17.60
CA PRO A 85 -11.39 -16.38 18.54
C PRO A 85 -11.21 -17.12 19.86
N LEU A 86 -11.43 -16.40 20.96
CA LEU A 86 -11.34 -16.97 22.31
C LEU A 86 -12.68 -17.52 22.81
N ILE A 87 -13.77 -17.11 22.16
CA ILE A 87 -15.13 -17.52 22.48
C ILE A 87 -15.76 -18.17 21.24
N ASP A 88 -16.41 -19.30 21.46
CA ASP A 88 -17.24 -19.99 20.49
C ASP A 88 -18.68 -19.53 20.72
N GLY A 89 -19.21 -18.74 19.78
CA GLY A 89 -20.54 -18.14 19.86
C GLY A 89 -21.57 -18.88 18.99
N HIS A 90 -22.77 -19.05 19.52
CA HIS A 90 -23.92 -19.60 18.81
C HIS A 90 -25.06 -18.57 18.75
N GLY A 91 -25.53 -18.27 17.54
CA GLY A 91 -26.49 -17.20 17.25
C GLY A 91 -25.88 -16.06 16.41
N ASN A 92 -26.57 -14.93 16.32
CA ASN A 92 -26.06 -13.77 15.58
C ASN A 92 -25.10 -12.94 16.45
N PHE A 93 -23.80 -13.02 16.14
CA PHE A 93 -22.72 -12.27 16.79
C PHE A 93 -22.27 -11.03 15.97
N GLY A 94 -23.08 -10.60 15.02
CA GLY A 94 -22.77 -9.48 14.11
C GLY A 94 -22.03 -9.94 12.86
N SER A 95 -21.80 -8.99 11.95
CA SER A 95 -21.21 -9.23 10.63
C SER A 95 -20.14 -8.19 10.28
N VAL A 96 -19.36 -8.46 9.24
CA VAL A 96 -18.41 -7.49 8.65
C VAL A 96 -19.13 -6.26 8.06
N ASP A 97 -20.43 -6.37 7.83
CA ASP A 97 -21.29 -5.30 7.31
C ASP A 97 -21.61 -4.26 8.40
N GLY A 98 -21.27 -4.55 9.66
CA GLY A 98 -21.53 -3.69 10.81
C GLY A 98 -22.87 -3.94 11.46
N ASP A 99 -23.55 -5.03 11.11
CA ASP A 99 -24.75 -5.44 11.82
C ASP A 99 -24.40 -5.73 13.28
N PRO A 100 -25.14 -5.17 14.25
CA PRO A 100 -24.89 -5.45 15.64
C PRO A 100 -25.24 -6.91 15.96
N ALA A 101 -24.57 -7.46 16.98
CA ALA A 101 -24.97 -8.75 17.53
C ALA A 101 -26.40 -8.71 18.08
N ALA A 102 -27.09 -9.85 18.04
CA ALA A 102 -28.37 -9.98 18.70
C ALA A 102 -28.23 -9.77 20.22
N ALA A 103 -29.32 -9.45 20.91
CA ALA A 103 -29.30 -9.27 22.35
C ALA A 103 -28.80 -10.54 23.10
N MET A 104 -28.13 -10.37 24.23
CA MET A 104 -27.51 -11.45 25.04
C MET A 104 -28.46 -12.56 25.52
N ARG A 105 -29.78 -12.33 25.41
CA ARG A 105 -30.82 -13.34 25.69
C ARG A 105 -30.99 -14.37 24.58
N TYR A 106 -30.56 -14.04 23.36
CA TYR A 106 -30.66 -14.91 22.18
C TYR A 106 -29.36 -15.64 21.89
N THR A 107 -28.22 -15.00 22.13
CA THR A 107 -26.91 -15.60 21.90
C THR A 107 -26.51 -16.55 23.01
N GLU A 108 -25.72 -17.55 22.65
CA GLU A 108 -25.10 -18.49 23.56
C GLU A 108 -23.59 -18.55 23.29
N ALA A 109 -22.79 -18.87 24.30
CA ALA A 109 -21.35 -18.88 24.19
C ALA A 109 -20.71 -19.95 25.09
N ARG A 110 -19.51 -20.38 24.69
CA ARG A 110 -18.55 -21.19 25.48
C ARG A 110 -17.12 -20.84 25.07
N MET A 111 -16.12 -21.35 25.76
CA MET A 111 -14.72 -21.12 25.39
C MET A 111 -14.32 -21.95 24.17
N THR A 112 -13.42 -21.41 23.33
CA THR A 112 -12.79 -22.20 22.26
C THR A 112 -11.69 -23.11 22.82
N ARG A 113 -11.23 -24.08 22.01
CA ARG A 113 -10.18 -25.02 22.43
C ARG A 113 -8.85 -24.32 22.77
N ILE A 114 -8.48 -23.28 22.02
CA ILE A 114 -7.24 -22.53 22.26
C ILE A 114 -7.28 -21.71 23.55
N THR A 115 -8.46 -21.25 23.96
CA THR A 115 -8.65 -20.52 25.23
C THR A 115 -8.29 -21.35 26.45
N MET A 116 -8.43 -22.69 26.37
CA MET A 116 -8.00 -23.58 27.46
C MET A 116 -6.49 -23.47 27.71
N GLU A 117 -5.69 -23.19 26.68
CA GLU A 117 -4.24 -23.00 26.84
C GLU A 117 -3.90 -21.65 27.52
N LEU A 118 -4.82 -20.68 27.52
CA LEU A 118 -4.65 -19.44 28.30
C LEU A 118 -4.84 -19.67 29.81
N LEU A 119 -5.75 -20.56 30.17
CA LEU A 119 -6.17 -20.84 31.55
C LEU A 119 -5.52 -22.09 32.15
N ALA A 120 -4.72 -22.83 31.36
CA ALA A 120 -4.12 -24.08 31.78
C ALA A 120 -3.29 -23.91 33.06
N ASP A 121 -3.45 -24.86 34.00
CA ASP A 121 -2.78 -24.89 35.30
C ASP A 121 -3.06 -23.72 36.25
N ILE A 122 -4.07 -22.89 36.00
CA ILE A 122 -4.42 -21.75 36.88
C ILE A 122 -4.67 -22.15 38.35
N ASN A 123 -5.08 -23.39 38.59
CA ASN A 123 -5.33 -23.96 39.94
C ASN A 123 -4.08 -24.52 40.63
N LYS A 124 -2.90 -24.41 40.02
CA LYS A 124 -1.62 -24.93 40.55
C LYS A 124 -0.71 -23.82 41.08
N ASP A 125 -1.29 -22.76 41.61
CA ASP A 125 -0.57 -21.59 42.15
C ASP A 125 0.46 -21.02 41.15
N THR A 126 0.07 -20.93 39.87
CA THR A 126 0.97 -20.50 38.79
C THR A 126 1.00 -18.99 38.58
N VAL A 127 0.02 -18.27 39.12
CA VAL A 127 -0.15 -16.82 38.98
C VAL A 127 -0.67 -16.22 40.27
N ASP A 128 -0.43 -14.94 40.47
CA ASP A 128 -0.93 -14.22 41.63
C ASP A 128 -2.42 -13.92 41.51
N PHE A 129 -3.12 -14.11 42.63
CA PHE A 129 -4.51 -13.72 42.80
C PHE A 129 -4.60 -12.46 43.67
N GLY A 130 -5.45 -11.51 43.27
CA GLY A 130 -5.86 -10.37 44.07
C GLY A 130 -7.30 -10.53 44.55
N PRO A 131 -7.75 -9.75 45.54
CA PRO A 131 -9.16 -9.67 45.85
C PRO A 131 -9.94 -9.06 44.67
N ASN A 132 -11.22 -9.43 44.55
CA ASN A 132 -12.15 -8.77 43.65
C ASN A 132 -12.56 -7.38 44.22
N PHE A 133 -13.56 -6.73 43.60
CA PHE A 133 -13.91 -5.35 43.93
C PHE A 133 -14.54 -5.15 45.32
N ASP A 134 -15.05 -6.20 45.96
CA ASP A 134 -15.68 -6.17 47.30
C ASP A 134 -14.95 -7.07 48.32
N ASP A 135 -13.73 -7.52 48.00
CA ASP A 135 -12.88 -8.41 48.80
C ASP A 135 -13.53 -9.76 49.20
N SER A 136 -14.66 -10.15 48.59
CA SER A 136 -15.35 -11.43 48.89
C SER A 136 -14.79 -12.63 48.14
N LEU A 137 -14.17 -12.39 46.98
CA LEU A 137 -13.61 -13.40 46.09
C LEU A 137 -12.19 -13.03 45.68
N LYS A 138 -11.50 -13.98 45.03
CA LYS A 138 -10.20 -13.76 44.41
C LYS A 138 -10.31 -13.80 42.88
N GLU A 139 -9.52 -12.97 42.21
CA GLU A 139 -9.35 -12.96 40.76
C GLU A 139 -7.86 -12.98 40.35
N PRO A 140 -7.50 -13.64 39.25
CA PRO A 140 -6.11 -13.68 38.79
C PRO A 140 -5.68 -12.32 38.25
N LYS A 141 -4.48 -11.85 38.64
CA LYS A 141 -3.90 -10.61 38.11
C LYS A 141 -3.46 -10.74 36.65
N VAL A 142 -3.01 -11.94 36.27
CA VAL A 142 -2.54 -12.34 34.94
C VAL A 142 -2.96 -13.79 34.70
N LEU A 143 -3.13 -14.23 33.44
CA LEU A 143 -3.35 -15.64 33.14
C LEU A 143 -2.03 -16.40 32.89
N PRO A 144 -2.00 -17.74 33.09
CA PRO A 144 -0.83 -18.56 32.75
C PRO A 144 -0.38 -18.40 31.29
N SER A 145 -1.31 -18.30 30.34
CA SER A 145 -1.04 -17.95 28.93
C SER A 145 0.05 -18.77 28.24
N ARG A 146 -0.20 -20.07 27.99
CA ARG A 146 0.79 -20.96 27.35
C ARG A 146 1.14 -20.64 25.89
N PHE A 147 0.54 -19.60 25.30
CA PHE A 147 1.00 -19.01 24.04
C PHE A 147 1.00 -17.47 24.13
N PRO A 148 1.80 -16.77 23.30
CA PRO A 148 1.96 -15.31 23.32
C PRO A 148 0.77 -14.58 22.69
N ASN A 149 -0.37 -14.60 23.38
CA ASN A 149 -1.65 -14.06 22.88
C ASN A 149 -1.62 -12.58 22.48
N LEU A 150 -0.79 -11.76 23.15
CA LEU A 150 -0.62 -10.34 22.82
C LEU A 150 -0.27 -10.12 21.34
N LEU A 151 0.67 -10.89 20.80
CA LEU A 151 1.06 -10.78 19.40
C LEU A 151 0.08 -11.53 18.49
N VAL A 152 -0.38 -12.71 18.93
CA VAL A 152 -1.26 -13.58 18.14
C VAL A 152 -2.59 -12.90 17.82
N ASN A 153 -3.27 -12.33 18.81
CA ASN A 153 -4.56 -11.67 18.61
C ASN A 153 -4.49 -10.14 18.56
N GLY A 154 -3.37 -9.55 18.99
CA GLY A 154 -3.22 -8.10 19.05
C GLY A 154 -4.06 -7.47 20.16
N SER A 155 -4.08 -6.14 20.19
CA SER A 155 -4.92 -5.37 21.10
C SER A 155 -5.08 -3.95 20.58
N SER A 156 -6.26 -3.37 20.75
CA SER A 156 -6.51 -1.96 20.44
C SER A 156 -7.16 -1.28 21.62
N GLY A 157 -6.72 -0.07 21.96
CA GLY A 157 -7.23 0.65 23.13
C GLY A 157 -6.79 2.11 23.18
N ILE A 158 -7.69 2.98 23.65
CA ILE A 158 -7.42 4.39 23.90
C ILE A 158 -7.48 4.62 25.40
N ALA A 159 -6.42 5.17 25.96
CA ALA A 159 -6.30 5.57 27.36
C ALA A 159 -6.25 7.10 27.47
N VAL A 160 -6.12 7.64 28.67
CA VAL A 160 -5.96 9.09 28.86
C VAL A 160 -4.57 9.52 28.37
N GLY A 161 -4.54 10.20 27.21
CA GLY A 161 -3.31 10.72 26.60
C GLY A 161 -2.43 9.69 25.91
N MET A 162 -2.90 8.44 25.77
CA MET A 162 -2.13 7.34 25.17
C MET A 162 -3.04 6.41 24.36
N ALA A 163 -2.47 5.67 23.41
CA ALA A 163 -3.18 4.66 22.65
C ALA A 163 -2.28 3.45 22.36
N THR A 164 -2.88 2.28 22.28
CA THR A 164 -2.27 1.02 21.85
C THR A 164 -3.01 0.49 20.65
N ASN A 165 -2.26 0.00 19.66
CA ASN A 165 -2.81 -0.64 18.48
C ASN A 165 -1.80 -1.67 17.95
N ILE A 166 -1.97 -2.91 18.36
CA ILE A 166 -1.09 -4.03 18.08
C ILE A 166 -1.81 -4.93 17.08
N PRO A 167 -1.24 -5.18 15.89
CA PRO A 167 -1.87 -6.03 14.90
C PRO A 167 -1.75 -7.52 15.28
N PRO A 168 -2.68 -8.37 14.85
CA PRO A 168 -2.59 -9.82 15.03
C PRO A 168 -1.49 -10.45 14.17
N HIS A 169 -1.02 -11.63 14.57
CA HIS A 169 0.04 -12.39 13.92
C HIS A 169 -0.33 -13.88 13.83
N ASN A 170 0.33 -14.59 12.91
CA ASN A 170 0.15 -16.03 12.78
C ASN A 170 0.73 -16.77 13.99
N LEU A 171 -0.06 -17.66 14.61
CA LEU A 171 0.34 -18.40 15.82
C LEU A 171 1.62 -19.21 15.62
N GLY A 172 1.71 -19.94 14.51
CA GLY A 172 2.87 -20.80 14.23
C GLY A 172 4.17 -20.00 14.12
N GLU A 173 4.12 -18.84 13.48
CA GLU A 173 5.29 -17.97 13.35
C GLU A 173 5.71 -17.30 14.65
N VAL A 174 4.74 -16.86 15.47
CA VAL A 174 5.07 -16.29 16.77
C VAL A 174 5.69 -17.36 17.69
N ILE A 175 5.20 -18.60 17.63
CA ILE A 175 5.80 -19.72 18.35
C ILE A 175 7.22 -19.98 17.83
N ASP A 176 7.44 -20.01 16.51
CA ASP A 176 8.77 -20.21 15.93
C ASP A 176 9.76 -19.13 16.36
N ALA A 177 9.33 -17.86 16.38
CA ALA A 177 10.15 -16.75 16.87
C ALA A 177 10.42 -16.84 18.38
N THR A 178 9.43 -17.27 19.18
CA THR A 178 9.61 -17.49 20.61
C THR A 178 10.65 -18.59 20.85
N VAL A 179 10.52 -19.73 20.17
CA VAL A 179 11.47 -20.85 20.25
C VAL A 179 12.87 -20.43 19.78
N MET A 180 12.96 -19.63 18.71
CA MET A 180 14.24 -19.08 18.25
C MET A 180 14.92 -18.20 19.31
N LEU A 181 14.15 -17.39 20.04
CA LEU A 181 14.66 -16.56 21.13
C LEU A 181 15.04 -17.39 22.37
N ILE A 182 14.33 -18.50 22.63
CA ILE A 182 14.70 -19.47 23.67
C ILE A 182 16.04 -20.14 23.35
N ASP A 183 16.23 -20.57 22.10
CA ASP A 183 17.46 -21.26 21.66
C ASP A 183 18.65 -20.29 21.56
N ASN A 184 18.40 -19.02 21.22
CA ASN A 184 19.41 -17.98 21.12
C ASN A 184 18.90 -16.62 21.65
N PRO A 185 19.14 -16.30 22.94
CA PRO A 185 18.72 -15.03 23.55
C PRO A 185 19.29 -13.77 22.86
N GLU A 186 20.44 -13.90 22.19
CA GLU A 186 21.10 -12.81 21.48
C GLU A 186 20.55 -12.57 20.07
N CYS A 187 19.52 -13.32 19.64
CA CYS A 187 18.96 -13.15 18.30
C CYS A 187 18.50 -11.70 18.06
N SER A 188 18.80 -11.17 16.87
CA SER A 188 18.40 -9.82 16.50
C SER A 188 16.93 -9.78 16.09
N ILE A 189 16.32 -8.59 16.08
CA ILE A 189 14.95 -8.40 15.54
C ILE A 189 14.89 -8.86 14.08
N LYS A 190 15.96 -8.63 13.30
CA LYS A 190 16.07 -9.11 11.92
C LYS A 190 16.05 -10.63 11.80
N ASP A 191 16.57 -11.36 12.79
CA ASP A 191 16.49 -12.82 12.83
C ASP A 191 15.08 -13.28 13.19
N LEU A 192 14.43 -12.64 14.18
CA LEU A 192 13.04 -12.91 14.53
C LEU A 192 12.09 -12.68 13.34
N MET A 193 12.38 -11.69 12.49
CA MET A 193 11.63 -11.41 11.26
C MET A 193 11.77 -12.50 10.18
N LYS A 194 12.74 -13.42 10.30
CA LYS A 194 12.81 -14.61 9.43
C LYS A 194 11.71 -15.61 9.80
N ALA A 195 11.32 -15.67 11.07
CA ALA A 195 10.22 -16.48 11.56
C ALA A 195 8.87 -15.74 11.43
N ILE A 196 8.77 -14.51 11.98
CA ILE A 196 7.58 -13.65 11.87
C ILE A 196 7.71 -12.77 10.64
N LYS A 197 7.03 -13.14 9.55
CA LYS A 197 7.12 -12.41 8.27
C LYS A 197 6.46 -11.03 8.33
N GLY A 198 5.49 -10.86 9.23
CA GLY A 198 4.66 -9.68 9.37
C GLY A 198 3.31 -10.02 10.02
N PRO A 199 2.44 -9.03 10.22
CA PRO A 199 1.08 -9.27 10.71
C PRO A 199 0.27 -10.23 9.84
N ASP A 200 -0.70 -10.90 10.45
CA ASP A 200 -1.64 -11.80 9.78
C ASP A 200 -3.06 -11.47 10.25
N PHE A 201 -3.80 -10.74 9.42
CA PHE A 201 -5.11 -10.21 9.75
C PHE A 201 -6.22 -11.23 9.49
N PRO A 202 -7.28 -11.25 10.33
CA PRO A 202 -8.40 -12.17 10.15
C PRO A 202 -9.14 -11.99 8.82
N THR A 203 -9.20 -10.74 8.30
CA THR A 203 -9.84 -10.39 7.02
C THR A 203 -8.91 -10.59 5.81
N ALA A 204 -7.75 -11.23 6.00
CA ALA A 204 -6.73 -11.45 4.98
C ALA A 204 -6.20 -10.12 4.38
N GLY A 205 -6.37 -9.89 3.08
CA GLY A 205 -5.92 -8.72 2.37
C GLY A 205 -4.44 -8.73 1.99
N LEU A 206 -3.98 -7.60 1.47
CA LEU A 206 -2.61 -7.38 1.01
C LEU A 206 -1.93 -6.36 1.93
N ILE A 207 -0.74 -6.69 2.45
CA ILE A 207 0.17 -5.68 3.02
C ILE A 207 1.10 -5.21 1.92
N LEU A 208 1.19 -3.89 1.73
CA LEU A 208 2.06 -3.26 0.75
C LEU A 208 3.40 -2.89 1.39
N GLY A 209 4.45 -3.65 1.06
CA GLY A 209 5.80 -3.38 1.53
C GLY A 209 6.10 -3.87 2.95
N ARG A 210 7.37 -3.81 3.30
CA ARG A 210 7.90 -4.34 4.58
C ARG A 210 8.52 -3.27 5.47
N GLU A 211 8.67 -2.05 4.99
CA GLU A 211 9.32 -0.96 5.72
C GLU A 211 8.55 -0.63 7.01
N GLY A 212 7.23 -0.42 6.91
CA GLY A 212 6.39 -0.15 8.08
C GLY A 212 6.31 -1.31 9.08
N ILE A 213 6.46 -2.56 8.61
CA ILE A 213 6.56 -3.74 9.49
C ILE A 213 7.88 -3.70 10.26
N ARG A 214 8.99 -3.44 9.57
CA ARG A 214 10.33 -3.36 10.18
C ARG A 214 10.37 -2.25 11.23
N GLU A 215 9.90 -1.05 10.89
CA GLU A 215 9.85 0.08 11.81
C GLU A 215 9.05 -0.26 13.08
N ALA A 216 7.87 -0.87 12.90
CA ALA A 216 7.01 -1.31 14.01
C ALA A 216 7.70 -2.34 14.91
N TYR A 217 8.43 -3.29 14.34
CA TYR A 217 9.10 -4.33 15.11
C TYR A 217 10.38 -3.86 15.79
N GLU A 218 11.09 -2.89 15.22
CA GLU A 218 12.32 -2.33 15.78
C GLU A 218 12.05 -1.29 16.88
N THR A 219 11.00 -0.49 16.74
CA THR A 219 10.73 0.66 17.61
C THR A 219 9.46 0.54 18.45
N GLY A 220 8.60 -0.41 18.14
CA GLY A 220 7.25 -0.50 18.70
C GLY A 220 6.24 0.45 18.05
N ARG A 221 6.62 1.22 17.02
CA ARG A 221 5.76 2.13 16.27
C ARG A 221 6.02 2.02 14.77
N GLY A 222 4.97 2.08 13.96
CA GLY A 222 5.12 2.07 12.51
C GLY A 222 3.78 2.18 11.81
N THR A 223 3.78 2.33 10.49
CA THR A 223 2.54 2.41 9.69
C THR A 223 2.55 1.35 8.60
N ILE A 224 1.55 0.48 8.60
CA ILE A 224 1.42 -0.62 7.64
C ILE A 224 0.29 -0.28 6.68
N ARG A 225 0.56 -0.30 5.36
CA ARG A 225 -0.49 -0.10 4.36
C ARG A 225 -1.15 -1.42 4.01
N MET A 226 -2.47 -1.45 4.18
CA MET A 226 -3.34 -2.56 3.84
C MET A 226 -4.12 -2.23 2.57
N ARG A 227 -4.24 -3.19 1.66
CA ARG A 227 -5.00 -3.07 0.41
C ARG A 227 -5.95 -4.25 0.24
N ALA A 228 -7.15 -3.96 -0.25
CA ALA A 228 -8.16 -4.93 -0.64
C ALA A 228 -7.66 -5.82 -1.77
N ARG A 229 -7.97 -7.13 -1.70
CA ARG A 229 -7.72 -8.05 -2.80
C ARG A 229 -8.82 -7.85 -3.84
N ALA A 230 -8.42 -7.47 -5.05
CA ALA A 230 -9.33 -7.30 -6.16
C ALA A 230 -8.78 -7.95 -7.44
N GLN A 231 -9.67 -8.45 -8.29
CA GLN A 231 -9.37 -8.99 -9.60
C GLN A 231 -10.30 -8.39 -10.66
N ILE A 232 -9.82 -8.29 -11.90
CA ILE A 232 -10.62 -7.80 -13.03
C ILE A 232 -11.15 -9.01 -13.78
N GLU A 233 -12.47 -9.09 -13.94
CA GLU A 233 -13.16 -10.11 -14.74
C GLU A 233 -13.76 -9.45 -15.98
N THR A 234 -13.54 -10.01 -17.17
CA THR A 234 -14.17 -9.54 -18.40
C THR A 234 -15.19 -10.57 -18.88
N ALA A 235 -16.45 -10.16 -18.93
CA ALA A 235 -17.55 -10.99 -19.42
C ALA A 235 -17.48 -11.16 -20.94
N SER A 236 -18.12 -12.22 -21.45
CA SER A 236 -18.19 -12.54 -22.88
C SER A 236 -18.83 -11.44 -23.75
N ASN A 237 -19.63 -10.57 -23.16
CA ASN A 237 -20.24 -9.41 -23.81
C ASN A 237 -19.31 -8.17 -23.87
N GLY A 238 -18.05 -8.31 -23.46
CA GLY A 238 -17.02 -7.27 -23.46
C GLY A 238 -17.09 -6.27 -22.29
N LYS A 239 -18.04 -6.42 -21.35
CA LYS A 239 -18.04 -5.61 -20.12
C LYS A 239 -17.02 -6.16 -19.13
N SER A 240 -16.30 -5.25 -18.46
CA SER A 240 -15.37 -5.61 -17.39
C SER A 240 -15.95 -5.23 -16.03
N SER A 241 -15.63 -6.03 -15.02
CA SER A 241 -16.01 -5.82 -13.63
C SER A 241 -14.79 -5.95 -12.74
N ILE A 242 -14.72 -5.12 -11.70
CA ILE A 242 -13.77 -5.26 -10.61
C ILE A 242 -14.45 -6.08 -9.52
N ILE A 243 -13.81 -7.17 -9.13
CA ILE A 243 -14.26 -8.08 -8.09
C ILE A 243 -13.38 -7.90 -6.87
N VAL A 244 -13.96 -7.50 -5.75
CA VAL A 244 -13.25 -7.41 -4.46
C VAL A 244 -13.62 -8.62 -3.60
N THR A 245 -12.62 -9.38 -3.18
CA THR A 245 -12.81 -10.63 -2.40
C THR A 245 -12.38 -10.50 -0.94
N GLU A 246 -11.54 -9.51 -0.62
CA GLU A 246 -11.02 -9.26 0.73
C GLU A 246 -10.87 -7.76 0.93
N ILE A 247 -11.21 -7.25 2.12
CA ILE A 247 -11.06 -5.82 2.48
C ILE A 247 -10.06 -5.63 3.62
N PRO A 248 -9.47 -4.42 3.76
CA PRO A 248 -8.56 -4.14 4.87
C PRO A 248 -9.18 -4.37 6.26
N PHE A 249 -8.34 -4.67 7.24
CA PHE A 249 -8.77 -4.96 8.60
C PHE A 249 -9.47 -3.75 9.23
N GLN A 250 -10.56 -3.99 9.98
CA GLN A 250 -11.43 -2.97 10.60
C GLN A 250 -12.18 -2.05 9.63
N VAL A 251 -12.21 -2.36 8.33
CA VAL A 251 -13.08 -1.68 7.36
C VAL A 251 -14.47 -2.30 7.39
N ASN A 252 -15.48 -1.44 7.48
CA ASN A 252 -16.87 -1.86 7.39
C ASN A 252 -17.30 -1.98 5.93
N LYS A 253 -17.81 -3.16 5.54
CA LYS A 253 -18.16 -3.46 4.14
C LYS A 253 -19.27 -2.56 3.60
N ALA A 254 -20.35 -2.38 4.37
CA ALA A 254 -21.50 -1.58 3.95
C ALA A 254 -21.12 -0.10 3.73
N ARG A 255 -20.34 0.49 4.64
CA ARG A 255 -19.83 1.86 4.52
C ARG A 255 -18.87 2.03 3.34
N LEU A 256 -18.05 1.02 3.06
CA LEU A 256 -17.18 1.04 1.88
C LEU A 256 -18.00 1.10 0.58
N ILE A 257 -19.03 0.25 0.48
CA ILE A 257 -19.94 0.22 -0.67
C ILE A 257 -20.70 1.54 -0.81
N GLU A 258 -21.20 2.09 0.30
CA GLU A 258 -21.88 3.40 0.33
C GLU A 258 -20.95 4.52 -0.17
N SER A 259 -19.70 4.54 0.30
CA SER A 259 -18.68 5.52 -0.13
C SER A 259 -18.36 5.40 -1.62
N ILE A 260 -18.23 4.18 -2.15
CA ILE A 260 -18.01 3.96 -3.60
C ILE A 260 -19.20 4.49 -4.40
N ALA A 261 -20.42 4.22 -3.95
CA ALA A 261 -21.65 4.68 -4.62
C ALA A 261 -21.77 6.22 -4.61
N GLU A 262 -21.37 6.87 -3.51
CA GLU A 262 -21.33 8.33 -3.41
C GLU A 262 -20.30 8.94 -4.37
N LEU A 263 -19.07 8.40 -4.40
CA LEU A 263 -18.01 8.87 -5.31
C LEU A 263 -18.38 8.70 -6.80
N ALA A 264 -19.12 7.64 -7.13
CA ALA A 264 -19.66 7.43 -8.47
C ALA A 264 -20.76 8.46 -8.81
N ARG A 265 -21.67 8.73 -7.86
CA ARG A 265 -22.77 9.70 -8.03
C ARG A 265 -22.26 11.13 -8.18
N GLU A 266 -21.24 11.51 -7.42
CA GLU A 266 -20.56 12.80 -7.51
C GLU A 266 -19.64 12.94 -8.73
N ARG A 267 -19.50 11.89 -9.55
CA ARG A 267 -18.58 11.82 -10.70
C ARG A 267 -17.11 12.07 -10.33
N LYS A 268 -16.72 11.79 -9.08
CA LYS A 268 -15.31 11.76 -8.67
C LYS A 268 -14.60 10.52 -9.20
N ILE A 269 -15.31 9.40 -9.28
CA ILE A 269 -14.90 8.18 -9.98
C ILE A 269 -15.93 7.93 -11.09
N ASP A 270 -15.63 8.36 -12.31
CA ASP A 270 -16.50 8.12 -13.47
C ASP A 270 -16.25 6.74 -14.07
N GLY A 271 -17.32 6.10 -14.56
CA GLY A 271 -17.23 4.83 -15.27
C GLY A 271 -17.81 3.61 -14.57
N ILE A 272 -18.29 3.74 -13.32
CA ILE A 272 -19.02 2.69 -12.62
C ILE A 272 -20.48 2.69 -13.11
N THR A 273 -20.94 1.57 -13.65
CA THR A 273 -22.32 1.41 -14.13
C THR A 273 -23.24 0.72 -13.12
N ASP A 274 -22.68 -0.20 -12.32
CA ASP A 274 -23.44 -0.93 -11.30
C ASP A 274 -22.51 -1.33 -10.15
N LEU A 275 -23.07 -1.50 -8.95
CA LEU A 275 -22.37 -1.90 -7.74
C LEU A 275 -23.24 -2.89 -6.97
N ARG A 276 -22.77 -4.13 -6.82
CA ARG A 276 -23.51 -5.23 -6.19
C ARG A 276 -22.69 -5.92 -5.12
N ASP A 277 -23.36 -6.35 -4.06
CA ASP A 277 -22.80 -7.25 -3.05
C ASP A 277 -23.34 -8.66 -3.29
N GLU A 278 -22.47 -9.55 -3.76
CA GLU A 278 -22.75 -10.96 -4.03
C GLU A 278 -22.10 -11.85 -2.94
N SER A 279 -21.79 -11.30 -1.77
CA SER A 279 -21.23 -12.05 -0.65
C SER A 279 -22.21 -13.11 -0.15
N ASP A 280 -21.71 -14.31 0.10
CA ASP A 280 -22.49 -15.43 0.62
C ASP A 280 -21.72 -16.21 1.70
N ARG A 281 -22.18 -17.42 2.05
CA ARG A 281 -21.49 -18.28 3.03
C ARG A 281 -20.13 -18.80 2.56
N SER A 282 -19.84 -18.73 1.26
CA SER A 282 -18.58 -19.19 0.66
C SER A 282 -17.50 -18.10 0.65
N GLY A 283 -17.88 -16.83 0.76
CA GLY A 283 -16.93 -15.73 0.92
C GLY A 283 -17.50 -14.37 0.56
N MET A 284 -16.67 -13.35 0.77
CA MET A 284 -16.98 -11.97 0.38
C MET A 284 -16.81 -11.80 -1.13
N ARG A 285 -17.77 -11.13 -1.77
CA ARG A 285 -17.73 -10.80 -3.20
C ARG A 285 -18.45 -9.48 -3.48
N ILE A 286 -17.69 -8.40 -3.64
CA ILE A 286 -18.22 -7.10 -4.08
C ILE A 286 -17.93 -6.95 -5.57
N VAL A 287 -18.98 -6.69 -6.36
CA VAL A 287 -18.91 -6.58 -7.82
C VAL A 287 -19.12 -5.12 -8.24
N ILE A 288 -18.13 -4.55 -8.90
CA ILE A 288 -18.16 -3.18 -9.43
C ILE A 288 -18.14 -3.29 -10.97
N GLU A 289 -19.30 -3.10 -11.60
CA GLU A 289 -19.44 -3.23 -13.05
C GLU A 289 -19.07 -1.91 -13.74
N LEU A 290 -18.27 -2.00 -14.80
CA LEU A 290 -17.71 -0.83 -15.48
C LEU A 290 -18.34 -0.59 -16.85
N ARG A 291 -18.33 0.69 -17.27
CA ARG A 291 -18.67 1.12 -18.62
C ARG A 291 -17.61 0.64 -19.62
N ARG A 292 -18.02 0.35 -20.87
CA ARG A 292 -17.16 -0.30 -21.88
C ARG A 292 -15.94 0.50 -22.34
N ASP A 293 -16.00 1.83 -22.24
CA ASP A 293 -14.95 2.78 -22.62
C ASP A 293 -13.90 2.99 -21.52
N VAL A 294 -14.09 2.40 -20.34
CA VAL A 294 -13.26 2.66 -19.16
C VAL A 294 -12.20 1.58 -19.01
N ASN A 295 -10.96 2.00 -18.73
CA ASN A 295 -9.88 1.09 -18.41
C ASN A 295 -10.02 0.58 -16.95
N PRO A 296 -10.24 -0.74 -16.73
CA PRO A 296 -10.49 -1.27 -15.39
C PRO A 296 -9.33 -1.08 -14.41
N SER A 297 -8.08 -1.14 -14.90
CA SER A 297 -6.89 -0.96 -14.06
C SER A 297 -6.76 0.47 -13.54
N ILE A 298 -7.10 1.46 -14.36
CA ILE A 298 -7.08 2.87 -13.95
C ILE A 298 -8.15 3.14 -12.90
N LEU A 299 -9.36 2.63 -13.10
CA LEU A 299 -10.46 2.81 -12.15
C LEU A 299 -10.18 2.08 -10.84
N LEU A 300 -9.62 0.88 -10.87
CA LEU A 300 -9.18 0.16 -9.67
C LEU A 300 -8.17 0.98 -8.85
N ASN A 301 -7.20 1.62 -9.51
CA ASN A 301 -6.25 2.51 -8.83
C ASN A 301 -6.92 3.75 -8.23
N GLN A 302 -7.94 4.30 -8.89
CA GLN A 302 -8.75 5.40 -8.32
C GLN A 302 -9.51 4.92 -7.08
N LEU A 303 -10.11 3.73 -7.12
CA LEU A 303 -10.77 3.14 -5.96
C LEU A 303 -9.79 2.98 -4.79
N TYR A 304 -8.60 2.43 -5.00
CA TYR A 304 -7.58 2.35 -3.95
C TYR A 304 -7.20 3.72 -3.39
N LYS A 305 -7.09 4.75 -4.23
CA LYS A 305 -6.70 6.10 -3.79
C LYS A 305 -7.80 6.84 -3.01
N HIS A 306 -9.06 6.62 -3.35
CA HIS A 306 -10.17 7.44 -2.89
C HIS A 306 -11.12 6.75 -1.91
N THR A 307 -10.92 5.45 -1.65
CA THR A 307 -11.79 4.65 -0.77
C THR A 307 -10.97 3.88 0.25
N GLN A 308 -11.64 3.29 1.25
CA GLN A 308 -11.02 2.40 2.23
C GLN A 308 -10.64 1.01 1.66
N MET A 309 -10.67 0.84 0.33
CA MET A 309 -10.01 -0.31 -0.30
C MET A 309 -8.49 -0.27 -0.11
N GLU A 310 -7.89 0.88 0.19
CA GLU A 310 -6.54 0.98 0.74
C GLU A 310 -6.57 1.84 2.00
N GLU A 311 -6.03 1.32 3.10
CA GLU A 311 -6.03 2.02 4.39
C GLU A 311 -4.72 1.80 5.13
N SER A 312 -4.33 2.75 5.97
CA SER A 312 -3.12 2.65 6.79
C SER A 312 -3.47 2.17 8.20
N PHE A 313 -2.82 1.09 8.63
CA PHE A 313 -2.87 0.60 9.99
C PHE A 313 -1.69 1.15 10.80
N GLY A 314 -1.96 2.07 11.73
CA GLY A 314 -0.95 2.63 12.63
C GLY A 314 -0.66 1.69 13.80
N VAL A 315 0.56 1.15 13.86
CA VAL A 315 1.03 0.25 14.91
C VAL A 315 1.59 1.06 16.09
N ILE A 316 1.12 0.76 17.29
CA ILE A 316 1.66 1.28 18.55
C ILE A 316 1.65 0.14 19.59
N MET A 317 2.81 -0.46 19.82
CA MET A 317 3.04 -1.55 20.79
C MET A 317 3.19 -1.04 22.21
N LEU A 318 2.17 -0.31 22.69
CA LEU A 318 2.09 0.20 24.05
C LEU A 318 1.35 -0.79 24.95
N VAL A 319 2.02 -1.27 26.00
CA VAL A 319 1.49 -2.28 26.94
C VAL A 319 1.87 -1.94 28.37
N LEU A 320 1.29 -2.66 29.34
CA LEU A 320 1.68 -2.57 30.73
C LEU A 320 2.79 -3.58 31.04
N VAL A 321 3.89 -3.09 31.62
CA VAL A 321 4.97 -3.90 32.20
C VAL A 321 5.00 -3.58 33.68
N ASN A 322 4.69 -4.56 34.54
CA ASN A 322 4.61 -4.36 36.00
C ASN A 322 3.70 -3.18 36.42
N GLY A 323 2.61 -2.96 35.68
CA GLY A 323 1.66 -1.87 35.94
C GLY A 323 2.03 -0.52 35.33
N GLU A 324 3.17 -0.41 34.64
CA GLU A 324 3.62 0.84 34.00
C GLU A 324 3.48 0.78 32.46
N PRO A 325 2.96 1.83 31.82
CA PRO A 325 2.81 1.87 30.37
C PRO A 325 4.17 2.04 29.68
N ARG A 326 4.54 1.09 28.81
CA ARG A 326 5.78 1.10 28.03
C ARG A 326 5.53 0.74 26.56
N VAL A 327 6.19 1.46 25.67
CA VAL A 327 6.29 1.06 24.26
C VAL A 327 7.42 0.05 24.16
N LEU A 328 7.11 -1.11 23.59
CA LEU A 328 8.06 -2.21 23.44
C LEU A 328 8.23 -2.58 21.97
N ASN A 329 9.43 -3.04 21.61
CA ASN A 329 9.70 -3.65 20.31
C ASN A 329 9.33 -5.16 20.31
N LEU A 330 9.45 -5.82 19.16
CA LEU A 330 9.06 -7.23 19.01
C LEU A 330 9.85 -8.17 19.95
N LYS A 331 11.17 -7.97 20.07
CA LYS A 331 12.03 -8.81 20.90
C LYS A 331 11.69 -8.64 22.39
N GLU A 332 11.47 -7.42 22.84
CA GLU A 332 11.11 -7.12 24.23
C GLU A 332 9.77 -7.75 24.64
N ILE A 333 8.76 -7.74 23.76
CA ILE A 333 7.48 -8.41 24.01
C ILE A 333 7.68 -9.91 24.21
N LEU A 334 8.40 -10.57 23.29
CA LEU A 334 8.67 -12.01 23.37
C LEU A 334 9.52 -12.35 24.60
N HIS A 335 10.48 -11.51 24.96
CA HIS A 335 11.29 -11.69 26.16
C HIS A 335 10.43 -11.65 27.42
N HIS A 336 9.57 -10.63 27.58
CA HIS A 336 8.66 -10.55 28.73
C HIS A 336 7.68 -11.73 28.80
N TYR A 337 7.23 -12.23 27.65
CA TYR A 337 6.41 -13.44 27.58
C TYR A 337 7.19 -14.67 28.08
N ILE A 338 8.43 -14.85 27.65
CA ILE A 338 9.29 -15.97 28.06
C ILE A 338 9.57 -15.92 29.57
N GLU A 339 9.88 -14.76 30.14
CA GLU A 339 10.09 -14.61 31.58
C GLU A 339 8.83 -14.98 32.38
N HIS A 340 7.65 -14.60 31.89
CA HIS A 340 6.38 -15.02 32.49
C HIS A 340 6.19 -16.53 32.42
N GLN A 341 6.48 -17.17 31.28
CA GLN A 341 6.39 -18.63 31.16
C GLN A 341 7.40 -19.34 32.07
N LYS A 342 8.61 -18.81 32.23
CA LYS A 342 9.61 -19.31 33.16
C LYS A 342 9.09 -19.30 34.59
N GLU A 343 8.45 -18.21 35.02
CA GLU A 343 7.81 -18.13 36.33
C GLU A 343 6.68 -19.15 36.47
N VAL A 344 5.75 -19.19 35.51
CA VAL A 344 4.59 -20.10 35.51
C VAL A 344 5.03 -21.56 35.58
N VAL A 345 5.98 -21.99 34.74
CA VAL A 345 6.48 -23.37 34.73
C VAL A 345 7.24 -23.68 36.03
N THR A 346 8.02 -22.74 36.56
CA THR A 346 8.72 -22.93 37.84
C THR A 346 7.72 -23.11 38.99
N ARG A 347 6.71 -22.26 39.09
CA ARG A 347 5.67 -22.34 40.13
C ARG A 347 4.88 -23.63 40.02
N ARG A 348 4.43 -23.99 38.82
CA ARG A 348 3.74 -25.27 38.57
C ARG A 348 4.58 -26.48 38.97
N THR A 349 5.86 -26.47 38.58
CA THR A 349 6.79 -27.56 38.88
C THR A 349 7.03 -27.67 40.39
N ARG A 350 7.12 -26.55 41.12
CA ARG A 350 7.18 -26.54 42.59
C ARG A 350 5.89 -27.05 43.23
N PHE A 351 4.73 -26.66 42.70
CA PHE A 351 3.43 -27.13 43.19
C PHE A 351 3.31 -28.65 43.04
N ASP A 352 3.61 -29.16 41.84
CA ASP A 352 3.58 -30.60 41.57
C ASP A 352 4.64 -31.35 42.40
N LEU A 353 5.83 -30.75 42.62
CA LEU A 353 6.87 -31.31 43.48
C LEU A 353 6.42 -31.40 44.93
N ASN A 354 5.90 -30.33 45.51
CA ASN A 354 5.40 -30.32 46.89
C ASN A 354 4.31 -31.39 47.06
N LYS A 355 3.38 -31.51 46.11
CA LYS A 355 2.32 -32.53 46.15
C LYS A 355 2.89 -33.95 46.04
N ALA A 356 3.90 -34.15 45.19
CA ALA A 356 4.58 -35.43 45.04
C ALA A 356 5.36 -35.81 46.30
N GLU A 357 6.08 -34.86 46.92
CA GLU A 357 6.81 -35.06 48.17
C GLU A 357 5.87 -35.35 49.34
N GLU A 358 4.74 -34.64 49.45
CA GLU A 358 3.71 -34.97 50.43
C GLU A 358 3.14 -36.38 50.23
N ARG A 359 2.93 -36.79 48.97
CA ARG A 359 2.44 -38.14 48.66
C ARG A 359 3.48 -39.20 48.98
N ALA A 360 4.74 -38.99 48.61
CA ALA A 360 5.85 -39.89 48.93
C ALA A 360 6.03 -40.05 50.45
N HIS A 361 5.91 -38.94 51.20
CA HIS A 361 5.98 -38.95 52.67
C HIS A 361 4.90 -39.87 53.28
N ILE A 362 3.66 -39.79 52.79
CA ILE A 362 2.59 -40.69 53.25
C ILE A 362 2.86 -42.15 52.84
N LEU A 363 3.29 -42.39 51.61
CA LEU A 363 3.59 -43.74 51.11
C LEU A 363 4.73 -44.40 51.91
N GLU A 364 5.77 -43.65 52.29
CA GLU A 364 6.86 -44.13 53.14
C GLU A 364 6.36 -44.59 54.51
N GLY A 365 5.46 -43.81 55.14
CA GLY A 365 4.83 -44.21 56.41
C GLY A 365 3.99 -45.48 56.26
N LEU A 366 3.21 -45.62 55.18
CA LEU A 366 2.44 -46.83 54.89
C LEU A 366 3.34 -48.04 54.64
N ARG A 367 4.48 -47.88 53.97
CA ARG A 367 5.47 -48.95 53.76
C ARG A 367 6.06 -49.43 55.09
N ILE A 368 6.51 -48.51 55.94
CA ILE A 368 7.01 -48.83 57.29
C ILE A 368 5.94 -49.58 58.10
N ALA A 369 4.68 -49.16 58.02
CA ALA A 369 3.59 -49.81 58.71
C ALA A 369 3.28 -51.22 58.17
N LEU A 370 3.32 -51.42 56.85
CA LEU A 370 3.11 -52.73 56.22
C LEU A 370 4.26 -53.70 56.49
N ASP A 371 5.49 -53.20 56.61
CA ASP A 371 6.66 -54.01 56.97
C ASP A 371 6.64 -54.44 58.44
N ASN A 372 5.96 -53.68 59.31
CA ASN A 372 5.88 -53.91 60.77
C ASN A 372 4.43 -54.14 61.26
N LEU A 373 3.61 -54.78 60.43
CA LEU A 373 2.15 -54.84 60.57
C LEU A 373 1.67 -55.37 61.93
N ASP A 374 2.27 -56.46 62.42
CA ASP A 374 1.87 -57.06 63.70
C ASP A 374 2.16 -56.12 64.89
N ALA A 375 3.30 -55.43 64.87
CA ALA A 375 3.68 -54.48 65.91
C ALA A 375 2.75 -53.26 65.90
N VAL A 376 2.43 -52.74 64.72
CA VAL A 376 1.48 -51.63 64.53
C VAL A 376 0.08 -52.01 65.03
N ILE A 377 -0.44 -53.19 64.68
CA ILE A 377 -1.75 -53.66 65.14
C ILE A 377 -1.77 -53.84 66.66
N ASN A 378 -0.71 -54.40 67.25
CA ASN A 378 -0.62 -54.59 68.69
C ASN A 378 -0.61 -53.25 69.44
N LEU A 379 0.17 -52.28 68.96
CA LEU A 379 0.22 -50.93 69.52
C LEU A 379 -1.17 -50.26 69.47
N ILE A 380 -1.84 -50.32 68.31
CA ILE A 380 -3.18 -49.73 68.14
C ILE A 380 -4.20 -50.41 69.06
N ARG A 381 -4.16 -51.74 69.20
CA ARG A 381 -5.07 -52.51 70.06
C ARG A 381 -4.86 -52.24 71.55
N GLN A 382 -3.64 -51.94 71.98
CA GLN A 382 -3.30 -51.63 73.38
C GLN A 382 -3.57 -50.18 73.75
N SER A 383 -3.60 -49.28 72.76
CA SER A 383 -3.89 -47.87 72.94
C SER A 383 -5.36 -47.62 73.28
N ARG A 384 -5.62 -46.82 74.31
CA ARG A 384 -7.00 -46.52 74.77
C ARG A 384 -7.73 -45.49 73.92
N THR A 385 -6.99 -44.64 73.20
CA THR A 385 -7.54 -43.60 72.32
C THR A 385 -6.74 -43.50 71.02
N PRO A 386 -7.33 -42.97 69.94
CA PRO A 386 -6.62 -42.71 68.69
C PRO A 386 -5.41 -41.79 68.86
N ASP A 387 -5.49 -40.80 69.76
CA ASP A 387 -4.38 -39.87 70.00
C ASP A 387 -3.17 -40.57 70.64
N ILE A 388 -3.42 -41.47 71.62
CA ILE A 388 -2.35 -42.30 72.22
C ILE A 388 -1.74 -43.23 71.16
N ALA A 389 -2.57 -43.82 70.31
CA ALA A 389 -2.08 -44.67 69.21
C ALA A 389 -1.22 -43.86 68.22
N ARG A 390 -1.64 -42.63 67.89
CA ARG A 390 -0.90 -41.72 67.00
C ARG A 390 0.46 -41.36 67.59
N GLU A 391 0.51 -40.93 68.85
CA GLU A 391 1.76 -40.61 69.56
C GLU A 391 2.67 -41.83 69.68
N GLY A 392 2.10 -43.01 69.95
CA GLY A 392 2.84 -44.27 69.97
C GLY A 392 3.48 -44.59 68.62
N LEU A 393 2.72 -44.46 67.53
CA LEU A 393 3.21 -44.72 66.17
C LEU A 393 4.36 -43.76 65.81
N MET A 394 4.23 -42.49 66.19
CA MET A 394 5.28 -41.48 65.98
C MET A 394 6.56 -41.83 66.76
N ARG A 395 6.42 -42.21 68.03
CA ARG A 395 7.57 -42.49 68.91
C ARG A 395 8.28 -43.81 68.57
N GLU A 396 7.53 -44.88 68.31
CA GLU A 396 8.11 -46.23 68.15
C GLU A 396 8.61 -46.50 66.74
N PHE A 397 8.01 -45.88 65.72
CA PHE A 397 8.37 -46.08 64.32
C PHE A 397 8.98 -44.83 63.67
N GLY A 398 9.22 -43.76 64.44
CA GLY A 398 9.83 -42.52 63.94
C GLY A 398 8.97 -41.77 62.91
N LEU A 399 7.65 -41.97 62.95
CA LEU A 399 6.72 -41.44 61.96
C LEU A 399 6.31 -40.00 62.29
N SER A 400 5.96 -39.23 61.26
CA SER A 400 5.33 -37.92 61.46
C SER A 400 3.85 -38.05 61.83
N GLU A 401 3.27 -36.98 62.38
CA GLU A 401 1.85 -36.94 62.72
C GLU A 401 0.94 -37.27 61.51
N ARG A 402 1.26 -36.72 60.33
CA ARG A 402 0.53 -37.00 59.08
C ARG A 402 0.64 -38.47 58.65
N GLN A 403 1.82 -39.09 58.81
CA GLN A 403 2.00 -40.52 58.50
C GLN A 403 1.24 -41.41 59.48
N ALA A 404 1.38 -41.14 60.78
CA ALA A 404 0.68 -41.87 61.83
C ALA A 404 -0.84 -41.80 61.64
N GLN A 405 -1.38 -40.61 61.35
CA GLN A 405 -2.80 -40.44 61.04
C GLN A 405 -3.22 -41.24 59.79
N ALA A 406 -2.44 -41.21 58.71
CA ALA A 406 -2.74 -41.98 57.50
C ALA A 406 -2.73 -43.51 57.72
N ILE A 407 -1.91 -44.01 58.66
CA ILE A 407 -1.91 -45.42 59.06
C ILE A 407 -3.16 -45.76 59.85
N LEU A 408 -3.59 -44.89 60.78
CA LEU A 408 -4.83 -45.07 61.55
C LEU A 408 -6.07 -45.07 60.64
N ASP A 409 -6.05 -44.28 59.56
CA ASP A 409 -7.13 -44.20 58.56
C ASP A 409 -7.09 -45.35 57.53
N MET A 410 -6.12 -46.25 57.63
CA MET A 410 -5.96 -47.37 56.69
C MET A 410 -7.10 -48.39 56.82
N ARG A 411 -7.69 -48.76 55.68
CA ARG A 411 -8.71 -49.82 55.60
C ARG A 411 -8.06 -51.19 55.55
N LEU A 412 -8.63 -52.19 56.23
CA LEU A 412 -8.12 -53.58 56.27
C LEU A 412 -7.84 -54.21 54.89
N GLN A 413 -8.60 -53.84 53.85
CA GLN A 413 -8.36 -54.31 52.48
C GLN A 413 -6.95 -53.98 51.93
N ARG A 414 -6.32 -52.91 52.45
CA ARG A 414 -4.97 -52.47 52.05
C ARG A 414 -3.86 -53.40 52.52
N LEU A 415 -4.16 -54.36 53.38
CA LEU A 415 -3.21 -55.34 53.92
C LEU A 415 -2.99 -56.55 53.00
N THR A 416 -3.72 -56.64 51.89
CA THR A 416 -3.54 -57.73 50.91
C THR A 416 -2.24 -57.55 50.13
N GLY A 417 -1.61 -58.66 49.71
CA GLY A 417 -0.33 -58.61 48.99
C GLY A 417 -0.35 -57.73 47.73
N LEU A 418 -1.42 -57.79 46.95
CA LEU A 418 -1.60 -56.94 45.76
C LEU A 418 -1.66 -55.45 46.09
N GLU A 419 -2.21 -55.06 47.24
CA GLU A 419 -2.27 -53.65 47.65
C GLU A 419 -0.92 -53.14 48.15
N ARG A 420 -0.10 -54.00 48.76
CA ARG A 420 1.29 -53.69 49.10
C ARG A 420 2.12 -53.44 47.83
N ASP A 421 2.01 -54.31 46.84
CA ASP A 421 2.73 -54.16 45.56
C ASP A 421 2.33 -52.86 44.83
N LYS A 422 1.05 -52.47 44.90
CA LYS A 422 0.58 -51.18 44.37
C LYS A 422 1.19 -49.98 45.08
N ILE A 423 1.33 -50.03 46.41
CA ILE A 423 1.95 -48.96 47.20
C ILE A 423 3.43 -48.81 46.85
N GLU A 424 4.14 -49.93 46.68
CA GLU A 424 5.54 -49.92 46.24
C GLU A 424 5.69 -49.35 44.82
N ALA A 425 4.83 -49.78 43.89
CA ALA A 425 4.81 -49.26 42.52
C ALA A 425 4.53 -47.75 42.50
N GLU A 426 3.50 -47.30 43.24
CA GLU A 426 3.17 -45.88 43.36
C GLU A 426 4.32 -45.08 43.97
N TYR A 427 4.98 -45.60 45.02
CA TYR A 427 6.13 -44.95 45.64
C TYR A 427 7.29 -44.78 44.65
N LYS A 428 7.58 -45.81 43.85
CA LYS A 428 8.62 -45.76 42.83
C LYS A 428 8.30 -44.71 41.77
N GLU A 429 7.08 -44.71 41.24
CA GLU A 429 6.62 -43.72 40.25
C GLU A 429 6.70 -42.29 40.79
N VAL A 430 6.24 -42.06 42.02
CA VAL A 430 6.30 -40.74 42.67
C VAL A 430 7.75 -40.32 42.93
N SER A 431 8.63 -41.25 43.31
CA SER A 431 10.06 -40.97 43.52
C SER A 431 10.77 -40.58 42.23
N GLU A 432 10.48 -41.28 41.13
CA GLU A 432 10.98 -40.92 39.79
C GLU A 432 10.46 -39.55 39.35
N LEU A 433 9.18 -39.25 39.63
CA LEU A 433 8.60 -37.93 39.37
C LEU A 433 9.29 -36.84 40.18
N ILE A 434 9.52 -37.03 41.49
CA ILE A 434 10.23 -36.08 42.35
C ILE A 434 11.62 -35.80 41.79
N MET A 435 12.36 -36.85 41.40
CA MET A 435 13.69 -36.72 40.81
C MET A 435 13.66 -35.89 39.52
N LYS A 436 12.67 -36.16 38.65
CA LYS A 436 12.46 -35.38 37.41
C LYS A 436 12.16 -33.91 37.72
N LEU A 437 11.22 -33.62 38.62
CA LEU A 437 10.80 -32.26 38.98
C LEU A 437 11.92 -31.46 39.64
N LYS A 438 12.66 -32.06 40.60
CA LYS A 438 13.88 -31.46 41.17
C LYS A 438 14.92 -31.20 40.10
N GLY A 439 15.10 -32.14 39.17
CA GLY A 439 16.01 -31.99 38.04
C GLY A 439 15.65 -30.82 37.12
N ILE A 440 14.35 -30.56 36.89
CA ILE A 440 13.86 -29.39 36.13
C ILE A 440 14.12 -28.10 36.90
N LEU A 441 13.78 -28.04 38.19
CA LEU A 441 13.96 -26.83 39.00
C LEU A 441 15.42 -26.43 39.23
N ALA A 442 16.35 -27.39 39.16
CA ALA A 442 17.78 -27.16 39.34
C ALA A 442 18.48 -26.63 38.08
N ASP A 443 17.88 -26.74 36.90
CA ASP A 443 18.49 -26.37 35.62
C ASP A 443 17.52 -25.54 34.77
N GLU A 444 17.81 -24.25 34.65
CA GLU A 444 17.03 -23.33 33.85
C GLU A 444 16.87 -23.80 32.40
N ARG A 445 17.86 -24.46 31.81
CA ARG A 445 17.76 -24.96 30.43
C ARG A 445 16.67 -26.02 30.29
N LYS A 446 16.43 -26.82 31.33
CA LYS A 446 15.32 -27.79 31.35
C LYS A 446 13.97 -27.12 31.50
N VAL A 447 13.87 -26.05 32.29
CA VAL A 447 12.65 -25.22 32.35
C VAL A 447 12.34 -24.66 30.96
N MET A 448 13.34 -24.09 30.29
CA MET A 448 13.22 -23.57 28.93
C MET A 448 12.86 -24.68 27.93
N GLY A 449 13.41 -25.89 28.11
CA GLY A 449 13.04 -27.08 27.33
C GLY A 449 11.57 -27.44 27.46
N VAL A 450 11.02 -27.44 28.68
CA VAL A 450 9.58 -27.69 28.93
C VAL A 450 8.72 -26.62 28.24
N ILE A 451 9.08 -25.34 28.34
CA ILE A 451 8.36 -24.24 27.68
C ILE A 451 8.35 -24.46 26.16
N LYS A 452 9.51 -24.81 25.58
CA LYS A 452 9.65 -25.07 24.15
C LYS A 452 8.81 -26.27 23.70
N GLU A 453 8.82 -27.37 24.44
CA GLU A 453 7.99 -28.56 24.15
C GLU A 453 6.49 -28.22 24.18
N GLU A 454 6.03 -27.47 25.18
CA GLU A 454 4.63 -27.05 25.29
C GLU A 454 4.20 -26.12 24.16
N LEU A 455 5.04 -25.13 23.80
CA LEU A 455 4.79 -24.24 22.67
C LEU A 455 4.70 -25.01 21.35
N LEU A 456 5.61 -25.96 21.10
CA LEU A 456 5.59 -26.77 19.87
C LEU A 456 4.37 -27.67 19.80
N ALA A 457 3.91 -28.24 20.93
CA ALA A 457 2.67 -29.00 20.98
C ALA A 457 1.43 -28.13 20.69
N ILE A 458 1.41 -26.88 21.15
CA ILE A 458 0.35 -25.91 20.80
C ILE A 458 0.40 -25.58 19.31
N LYS A 459 1.59 -25.35 18.75
CA LYS A 459 1.76 -25.10 17.31
C LYS A 459 1.20 -26.25 16.48
N GLU A 460 1.55 -27.49 16.81
CA GLU A 460 1.08 -28.68 16.10
C GLU A 460 -0.46 -28.79 16.11
N ARG A 461 -1.11 -28.43 17.22
CA ARG A 461 -2.56 -28.55 17.39
C ARG A 461 -3.35 -27.39 16.80
N PHE A 462 -2.81 -26.17 16.79
CA PHE A 462 -3.59 -24.94 16.55
C PHE A 462 -3.04 -24.03 15.45
N SER A 463 -1.84 -24.27 14.92
CA SER A 463 -1.30 -23.46 13.83
C SER A 463 -2.14 -23.62 12.57
N ASP A 464 -2.28 -22.54 11.81
CA ASP A 464 -2.96 -22.51 10.52
C ASP A 464 -2.14 -21.75 9.47
N PRO A 465 -2.45 -21.89 8.17
CA PRO A 465 -1.79 -21.12 7.13
C PRO A 465 -2.02 -19.62 7.29
N ARG A 466 -1.03 -18.82 6.89
CA ARG A 466 -1.18 -17.36 6.78
C ARG A 466 -2.30 -17.00 5.81
N ARG A 467 -3.08 -16.00 6.17
CA ARG A 467 -4.17 -15.45 5.35
C ARG A 467 -3.73 -14.20 4.59
N THR A 468 -3.12 -13.24 5.30
CA THR A 468 -2.67 -11.97 4.69
C THR A 468 -1.46 -12.18 3.80
N GLN A 469 -1.47 -11.65 2.59
CA GLN A 469 -0.31 -11.72 1.69
C GLN A 469 0.53 -10.44 1.82
N ILE A 470 1.83 -10.58 2.04
CA ILE A 470 2.76 -9.46 2.03
C ILE A 470 3.37 -9.38 0.64
N THR A 471 2.99 -8.36 -0.12
CA THR A 471 3.64 -8.05 -1.38
C THR A 471 4.83 -7.16 -1.10
N ASP A 472 5.86 -7.25 -1.94
CA ASP A 472 6.87 -6.20 -1.94
C ASP A 472 6.18 -4.86 -2.15
N ALA A 473 6.77 -3.80 -1.59
CA ALA A 473 6.26 -2.48 -1.84
C ALA A 473 6.25 -2.37 -3.35
N VAL A 474 5.07 -2.17 -3.91
CA VAL A 474 4.97 -1.64 -5.24
C VAL A 474 5.62 -0.27 -5.09
N THR A 475 6.94 -0.17 -5.32
CA THR A 475 7.61 1.06 -5.71
C THR A 475 6.64 1.66 -6.68
N LYS A 476 6.00 2.80 -6.32
CA LYS A 476 4.88 3.43 -7.04
C LYS A 476 4.81 2.83 -8.44
N LEU A 477 3.86 1.93 -8.72
CA LEU A 477 3.66 1.42 -10.07
C LEU A 477 3.36 2.68 -10.87
N GLU A 478 4.39 3.26 -11.46
CA GLU A 478 4.23 4.34 -12.39
C GLU A 478 3.56 3.67 -13.57
N ILE A 479 2.53 4.31 -14.10
CA ILE A 479 1.74 3.78 -15.22
C ILE A 479 2.66 3.29 -16.35
N GLU A 480 3.85 3.90 -16.45
CA GLU A 480 5.03 3.52 -17.23
C GLU A 480 5.31 2.01 -17.22
N ASP A 481 5.45 1.36 -16.05
CA ASP A 481 5.85 -0.05 -15.96
C ASP A 481 4.78 -1.06 -16.44
N LEU A 482 3.54 -0.60 -16.65
CA LEU A 482 2.41 -1.41 -17.14
C LEU A 482 2.16 -1.26 -18.63
N VAL A 483 2.76 -0.25 -19.27
CA VAL A 483 2.61 -0.01 -20.69
C VAL A 483 3.79 -0.66 -21.40
N PRO A 484 3.58 -1.48 -22.45
CA PRO A 484 4.70 -2.00 -23.22
C PRO A 484 5.44 -0.86 -23.91
N SER A 485 6.78 -0.90 -23.85
CA SER A 485 7.62 0.01 -24.62
C SER A 485 7.51 -0.34 -26.10
N GLU A 486 6.85 0.52 -26.87
CA GLU A 486 6.63 0.34 -28.30
C GLU A 486 6.75 1.67 -29.04
N ASP A 487 7.24 1.60 -30.28
CA ASP A 487 7.32 2.78 -31.13
C ASP A 487 5.95 3.14 -31.68
N ILE A 488 5.58 4.40 -31.47
CA ILE A 488 4.29 4.98 -31.83
C ILE A 488 4.49 6.16 -32.77
N VAL A 489 3.53 6.32 -33.69
CA VAL A 489 3.39 7.51 -34.51
C VAL A 489 2.37 8.41 -33.83
N VAL A 490 2.79 9.60 -33.43
CA VAL A 490 1.91 10.63 -32.87
C VAL A 490 1.54 11.62 -33.95
N THR A 491 0.26 11.96 -34.03
CA THR A 491 -0.24 13.01 -34.92
C THR A 491 -0.99 14.05 -34.11
N LEU A 492 -0.66 15.32 -34.30
CA LEU A 492 -1.35 16.47 -33.74
C LEU A 492 -1.89 17.33 -34.89
N THR A 493 -3.19 17.59 -34.90
CA THR A 493 -3.84 18.41 -35.93
C THR A 493 -3.79 19.90 -35.61
N HIS A 494 -4.10 20.73 -36.59
CA HIS A 494 -4.15 22.18 -36.46
C HIS A 494 -5.17 22.63 -35.41
N ASP A 495 -6.33 21.97 -35.38
CA ASP A 495 -7.36 22.23 -34.36
C ASP A 495 -7.01 21.64 -32.97
N GLY A 496 -5.82 21.07 -32.82
CA GLY A 496 -5.31 20.57 -31.54
C GLY A 496 -5.82 19.16 -31.19
N TYR A 497 -6.18 18.32 -32.15
CA TYR A 497 -6.50 16.91 -31.89
C TYR A 497 -5.24 16.05 -31.94
N ILE A 498 -5.00 15.29 -30.88
CA ILE A 498 -3.83 14.41 -30.73
C ILE A 498 -4.24 12.95 -30.61
N LYS A 499 -3.45 12.07 -31.23
CA LYS A 499 -3.57 10.60 -31.11
C LYS A 499 -2.23 9.91 -31.33
N ARG A 500 -2.13 8.67 -30.84
CA ARG A 500 -1.06 7.73 -31.18
C ARG A 500 -1.58 6.56 -32.00
N VAL A 501 -0.71 6.02 -32.85
CA VAL A 501 -0.95 4.79 -33.63
C VAL A 501 0.31 3.93 -33.57
N PRO A 502 0.24 2.62 -33.34
CA PRO A 502 1.41 1.76 -33.39
C PRO A 502 2.13 1.85 -34.75
N ILE A 503 3.46 1.91 -34.75
CA ILE A 503 4.26 2.03 -35.99
C ILE A 503 4.01 0.89 -36.97
N SER A 504 3.67 -0.30 -36.47
CA SER A 504 3.33 -1.50 -37.24
C SER A 504 2.11 -1.29 -38.16
N THR A 505 1.20 -0.39 -37.80
CA THR A 505 0.04 0.03 -38.61
C THR A 505 0.47 0.79 -39.88
N TYR A 506 1.70 1.30 -39.91
CA TYR A 506 2.33 2.01 -41.02
C TYR A 506 3.30 1.13 -41.83
N LYS A 507 3.04 -0.18 -42.03
CA LYS A 507 3.86 -1.02 -42.93
C LYS A 507 3.98 -0.44 -44.36
N SER A 508 5.16 -0.65 -44.96
CA SER A 508 5.62 -0.12 -46.25
C SER A 508 4.90 -0.71 -47.47
N GLN A 509 4.50 0.13 -48.43
CA GLN A 509 4.26 -0.29 -49.82
C GLN A 509 5.53 0.00 -50.64
N ARG A 510 5.90 -0.92 -51.55
CA ARG A 510 6.97 -0.71 -52.55
C ARG A 510 6.54 0.36 -53.57
N ARG A 511 7.53 0.98 -54.23
CA ARG A 511 7.34 1.93 -55.36
C ARG A 511 6.28 1.40 -56.35
N GLY A 512 5.25 2.21 -56.63
CA GLY A 512 4.20 1.90 -57.63
C GLY A 512 2.78 1.67 -57.10
N GLY A 513 2.51 1.81 -55.80
CA GLY A 513 1.15 1.70 -55.24
C GLY A 513 0.26 2.91 -55.53
N LYS A 514 -1.02 2.68 -55.91
CA LYS A 514 -2.06 3.71 -56.03
C LYS A 514 -2.17 4.49 -54.70
N GLY A 515 -2.15 5.82 -54.80
CA GLY A 515 -2.17 6.75 -53.66
C GLY A 515 -3.25 6.42 -52.63
N ILE A 516 -2.81 6.33 -51.37
CA ILE A 516 -3.65 5.98 -50.22
C ILE A 516 -4.39 7.24 -49.77
N THR A 517 -5.72 7.26 -49.88
CA THR A 517 -6.58 8.34 -49.40
C THR A 517 -6.42 8.48 -47.88
N GLY A 518 -5.79 9.56 -47.44
CA GLY A 518 -5.74 9.97 -46.03
C GLY A 518 -7.08 10.54 -45.59
N LEU A 519 -7.43 10.28 -44.32
CA LEU A 519 -8.47 10.92 -43.50
C LEU A 519 -9.67 11.54 -44.25
N SER A 520 -10.85 10.91 -44.15
CA SER A 520 -12.12 11.58 -44.44
C SER A 520 -12.45 12.58 -43.32
N THR A 521 -11.81 13.74 -43.30
CA THR A 521 -12.30 14.90 -42.56
C THR A 521 -13.35 15.61 -43.43
N LYS A 522 -14.46 16.08 -42.84
CA LYS A 522 -15.22 17.17 -43.46
C LYS A 522 -14.26 18.38 -43.55
N GLU A 523 -13.81 18.62 -44.76
CA GLU A 523 -13.20 19.79 -45.42
C GLU A 523 -12.11 20.68 -44.80
N GLN A 524 -11.77 20.72 -43.49
CA GLN A 524 -10.82 21.79 -43.03
C GLN A 524 -9.75 21.47 -41.95
N ASP A 525 -9.71 20.29 -41.30
CA ASP A 525 -8.66 19.97 -40.30
C ASP A 525 -7.60 19.00 -40.85
N PHE A 526 -6.33 19.23 -40.51
CA PHE A 526 -5.14 18.56 -41.06
C PHE A 526 -4.08 18.29 -40.00
N VAL A 527 -3.20 17.32 -40.25
CA VAL A 527 -2.09 17.01 -39.34
C VAL A 527 -0.98 18.06 -39.47
N GLU A 528 -0.76 18.85 -38.41
CA GLU A 528 0.28 19.88 -38.35
C GLU A 528 1.61 19.31 -37.85
N HIS A 529 1.57 18.41 -36.85
CA HIS A 529 2.75 17.70 -36.36
C HIS A 529 2.58 16.19 -36.50
N LEU A 530 3.59 15.53 -37.09
CA LEU A 530 3.71 14.08 -37.13
C LEU A 530 5.14 13.70 -36.76
N PHE A 531 5.28 12.89 -35.72
CA PHE A 531 6.58 12.41 -35.26
C PHE A 531 6.47 10.98 -34.74
N VAL A 532 7.61 10.29 -34.72
CA VAL A 532 7.75 8.95 -34.14
C VAL A 532 8.41 9.11 -32.78
N THR A 533 7.92 8.39 -31.79
CA THR A 533 8.46 8.37 -30.42
C THR A 533 8.10 7.03 -29.78
N ASN A 534 8.62 6.73 -28.60
CA ASN A 534 8.22 5.57 -27.82
C ASN A 534 7.04 5.89 -26.89
N THR A 535 6.25 4.89 -26.51
CA THR A 535 5.22 5.04 -25.47
C THR A 535 5.75 5.64 -24.17
N HIS A 536 7.02 5.43 -23.83
CA HIS A 536 7.63 5.94 -22.60
C HIS A 536 8.30 7.30 -22.74
N ASP A 537 8.50 7.78 -23.95
CA ASP A 537 9.15 9.08 -24.16
C ASP A 537 8.23 10.23 -23.73
N PHE A 538 8.81 11.39 -23.46
CA PHE A 538 8.07 12.62 -23.21
C PHE A 538 7.74 13.34 -24.51
N VAL A 539 6.57 13.95 -24.58
CA VAL A 539 6.18 14.91 -25.60
C VAL A 539 6.01 16.27 -24.95
N LEU A 540 6.88 17.22 -25.31
CA LEU A 540 6.84 18.60 -24.83
C LEU A 540 5.94 19.43 -25.75
N LEU A 541 4.87 19.99 -25.19
CA LEU A 541 3.90 20.82 -25.91
C LEU A 541 4.06 22.28 -25.49
N PHE A 542 4.50 23.13 -26.43
CA PHE A 542 4.71 24.56 -26.19
C PHE A 542 3.54 25.37 -26.72
N THR A 543 3.08 26.35 -25.95
CA THR A 543 2.00 27.25 -26.34
C THR A 543 2.51 28.59 -26.85
N ASP A 544 1.69 29.28 -27.63
CA ASP A 544 1.87 30.68 -28.05
C ASP A 544 2.15 31.62 -26.86
N LYS A 545 1.61 31.34 -25.68
CA LYS A 545 1.85 32.10 -24.43
C LYS A 545 3.13 31.72 -23.67
N GLY A 546 4.04 30.96 -24.28
CA GLY A 546 5.35 30.65 -23.71
C GLY A 546 5.31 29.66 -22.54
N LYS A 547 4.23 28.89 -22.42
CA LYS A 547 4.14 27.76 -21.48
C LYS A 547 4.51 26.45 -22.18
N MET A 548 5.00 25.51 -21.40
CA MET A 548 5.32 24.15 -21.82
C MET A 548 4.57 23.16 -20.92
N TYR A 549 3.94 22.17 -21.55
CA TYR A 549 3.30 21.05 -20.88
C TYR A 549 3.99 19.75 -21.29
N THR A 550 4.08 18.80 -20.36
CA THR A 550 4.67 17.48 -20.59
C THR A 550 3.59 16.41 -20.53
N ILE A 551 3.59 15.51 -21.50
CA ILE A 551 2.80 14.27 -21.48
C ILE A 551 3.69 13.11 -21.88
N ARG A 552 3.41 11.89 -21.40
CA ARG A 552 4.09 10.69 -21.88
C ARG A 552 3.43 10.17 -23.16
N GLY A 553 4.18 9.45 -23.98
CA GLY A 553 3.66 8.82 -25.20
C GLY A 553 2.42 7.95 -24.93
N TYR A 554 2.38 7.24 -23.80
CA TYR A 554 1.25 6.38 -23.42
C TYR A 554 0.02 7.15 -22.89
N ASP A 555 0.20 8.39 -22.42
CA ASP A 555 -0.93 9.24 -22.01
C ASP A 555 -1.74 9.71 -23.24
N ILE A 556 -1.14 9.65 -24.44
CA ILE A 556 -1.80 9.98 -25.70
C ILE A 556 -2.73 8.82 -26.09
N PRO A 557 -4.04 9.06 -26.30
CA PRO A 557 -4.98 7.99 -26.65
C PRO A 557 -4.63 7.31 -27.97
N GLU A 558 -4.68 5.99 -27.94
CA GLU A 558 -4.59 5.17 -29.14
C GLU A 558 -5.88 5.27 -29.93
N ALA A 559 -5.79 5.56 -31.22
CA ALA A 559 -6.95 5.65 -32.08
C ALA A 559 -6.64 5.12 -33.47
N GLY A 560 -7.66 4.60 -34.15
CA GLY A 560 -7.52 4.12 -35.52
C GLY A 560 -6.98 5.19 -36.47
N ARG A 561 -6.32 4.77 -37.55
CA ARG A 561 -5.68 5.68 -38.53
C ARG A 561 -6.65 6.74 -39.08
N GLN A 562 -7.93 6.42 -39.21
CA GLN A 562 -8.99 7.34 -39.69
C GLN A 562 -9.71 8.13 -38.58
N ALA A 563 -9.48 7.81 -37.30
CA ALA A 563 -10.10 8.54 -36.18
C ALA A 563 -9.42 9.91 -35.98
N ARG A 564 -10.14 10.89 -35.44
CA ARG A 564 -9.59 12.24 -35.19
C ARG A 564 -8.61 12.31 -34.02
N GLY A 565 -8.77 11.43 -33.03
CA GLY A 565 -8.06 11.53 -31.75
C GLY A 565 -8.88 12.33 -30.73
N VAL A 566 -8.22 12.76 -29.65
CA VAL A 566 -8.83 13.59 -28.61
C VAL A 566 -8.28 15.00 -28.68
N SER A 567 -9.04 15.99 -28.24
CA SER A 567 -8.50 17.35 -28.12
C SER A 567 -7.43 17.41 -27.04
N VAL A 568 -6.31 18.07 -27.33
CA VAL A 568 -5.14 18.20 -26.43
C VAL A 568 -5.50 18.89 -25.11
N VAL A 569 -6.50 19.78 -25.12
CA VAL A 569 -7.02 20.45 -23.91
C VAL A 569 -7.65 19.50 -22.90
N ASN A 570 -8.03 18.28 -23.32
CA ASN A 570 -8.53 17.24 -22.42
C ASN A 570 -7.39 16.46 -21.75
N LEU A 571 -6.17 16.55 -22.28
CA LEU A 571 -4.98 15.86 -21.75
C LEU A 571 -4.14 16.78 -20.86
N ILE A 572 -4.13 18.09 -21.14
CA ILE A 572 -3.35 19.10 -20.42
C ILE A 572 -4.22 20.30 -20.05
N SER A 573 -4.03 20.85 -18.84
CA SER A 573 -4.80 21.97 -18.31
C SER A 573 -4.34 23.32 -18.88
N MET A 574 -4.66 23.58 -20.14
CA MET A 574 -4.35 24.84 -20.83
C MET A 574 -5.29 25.98 -20.39
N ALA A 575 -4.79 27.22 -20.40
CA ALA A 575 -5.66 28.38 -20.18
C ALA A 575 -6.53 28.66 -21.43
N PRO A 576 -7.73 29.23 -21.27
CA PRO A 576 -8.58 29.60 -22.39
C PRO A 576 -7.84 30.51 -23.39
N GLY A 577 -7.83 30.12 -24.67
CA GLY A 577 -7.18 30.88 -25.74
C GLY A 577 -5.72 30.54 -26.01
N GLU A 578 -5.07 29.65 -25.24
CA GLU A 578 -3.73 29.14 -25.56
C GLU A 578 -3.79 28.20 -26.78
N LYS A 579 -2.81 28.31 -27.68
CA LYS A 579 -2.66 27.43 -28.86
C LYS A 579 -1.32 26.71 -28.83
N ILE A 580 -1.28 25.43 -29.21
CA ILE A 580 -0.02 24.70 -29.34
C ILE A 580 0.74 25.24 -30.55
N ARG A 581 2.03 25.52 -30.37
CA ARG A 581 2.93 26.01 -31.42
C ARG A 581 4.03 25.03 -31.79
N ALA A 582 4.44 24.19 -30.84
CA ALA A 582 5.44 23.15 -31.09
C ALA A 582 5.15 21.90 -30.24
N ALA A 583 5.44 20.73 -30.82
CA ALA A 583 5.44 19.44 -30.15
C ALA A 583 6.81 18.79 -30.37
N ILE A 584 7.55 18.55 -29.28
CA ILE A 584 8.92 18.03 -29.34
C ILE A 584 8.99 16.72 -28.55
N PRO A 585 9.20 15.57 -29.21
CA PRO A 585 9.46 14.31 -28.52
C PRO A 585 10.89 14.30 -27.98
N ILE A 586 11.05 13.88 -26.72
CA ILE A 586 12.35 13.62 -26.10
C ILE A 586 12.29 12.34 -25.28
N LYS A 587 13.34 11.53 -25.36
CA LYS A 587 13.47 10.32 -24.55
C LYS A 587 13.83 10.66 -23.11
N GLU A 588 14.86 11.48 -22.95
CA GLU A 588 15.42 11.93 -21.68
C GLU A 588 15.86 13.40 -21.82
N PHE A 589 15.88 14.13 -20.71
CA PHE A 589 16.31 15.52 -20.67
C PHE A 589 17.84 15.62 -20.58
N TYR A 590 18.53 15.38 -21.68
CA TYR A 590 19.99 15.41 -21.70
C TYR A 590 20.55 16.83 -21.46
N PRO A 591 21.59 16.99 -20.62
CA PRO A 591 22.18 18.30 -20.32
C PRO A 591 22.83 19.01 -21.53
N ASP A 592 23.20 18.26 -22.57
CA ASP A 592 23.82 18.76 -23.80
C ASP A 592 22.80 19.14 -24.90
N GLN A 593 21.51 19.03 -24.59
CA GLN A 593 20.44 19.46 -25.49
C GLN A 593 19.82 20.78 -25.02
N TYR A 594 19.39 21.58 -25.98
CA TYR A 594 18.78 22.86 -25.72
C TYR A 594 17.45 23.02 -26.45
N LEU A 595 16.52 23.72 -25.81
CA LEU A 595 15.29 24.20 -26.41
C LEU A 595 15.51 25.65 -26.83
N LEU A 596 15.64 25.84 -28.13
CA LEU A 596 15.78 27.13 -28.78
C LEU A 596 14.39 27.64 -29.17
N MET A 597 14.04 28.83 -28.68
CA MET A 597 12.75 29.47 -28.87
C MET A 597 12.92 30.79 -29.62
N VAL A 598 11.93 31.17 -30.43
CA VAL A 598 11.83 32.50 -31.04
C VAL A 598 10.43 33.10 -30.83
N THR A 599 10.38 34.40 -30.58
CA THR A 599 9.13 35.15 -30.43
C THR A 599 8.81 36.01 -31.65
N LYS A 600 7.57 36.47 -31.72
CA LYS A 600 7.02 37.35 -32.76
C LYS A 600 7.82 38.64 -32.89
N HIS A 601 8.28 39.21 -31.77
CA HIS A 601 9.11 40.42 -31.73
C HIS A 601 10.61 40.17 -31.98
N GLY A 602 11.01 38.95 -32.35
CA GLY A 602 12.39 38.64 -32.72
C GLY A 602 13.34 38.42 -31.54
N THR A 603 12.78 38.13 -30.36
CA THR A 603 13.56 37.65 -29.22
C THR A 603 13.81 36.15 -29.38
N VAL A 604 15.05 35.72 -29.14
CA VAL A 604 15.46 34.32 -29.13
C VAL A 604 15.96 33.92 -27.76
N LYS A 605 15.72 32.67 -27.39
CA LYS A 605 16.16 32.13 -26.11
C LYS A 605 16.56 30.68 -26.25
N LYS A 606 17.70 30.33 -25.65
CA LYS A 606 18.19 28.97 -25.53
C LYS A 606 18.14 28.55 -24.06
N THR A 607 17.50 27.43 -23.76
CA THR A 607 17.42 26.88 -22.39
C THR A 607 17.83 25.41 -22.39
N PRO A 608 18.68 24.96 -21.46
CA PRO A 608 19.03 23.54 -21.33
C PRO A 608 17.77 22.68 -21.17
N ALA A 609 17.70 21.55 -21.85
CA ALA A 609 16.55 20.64 -21.76
C ALA A 609 16.31 20.16 -20.32
N SER A 610 17.39 19.93 -19.55
CA SER A 610 17.34 19.52 -18.13
C SER A 610 16.54 20.46 -17.22
N GLU A 611 16.38 21.75 -17.55
CA GLU A 611 15.54 22.69 -16.78
C GLU A 611 14.03 22.36 -16.84
N TYR A 612 13.65 21.54 -17.81
CA TYR A 612 12.28 21.12 -18.05
C TYR A 612 11.97 19.73 -17.48
N ASP A 613 12.97 19.06 -16.89
CA ASP A 613 12.79 17.80 -16.15
C ASP A 613 12.11 18.07 -14.81
N THR A 614 10.79 18.23 -14.84
CA THR A 614 9.99 18.43 -13.65
C THR A 614 8.72 17.58 -13.73
N GLY A 615 8.36 16.90 -12.65
CA GLY A 615 7.12 16.12 -12.56
C GLY A 615 5.83 16.96 -12.44
N ARG A 616 5.84 18.25 -12.82
CA ARG A 616 4.69 19.16 -12.65
C ARG A 616 3.76 19.11 -13.85
N LYS A 617 2.52 18.66 -13.64
CA LYS A 617 1.46 18.61 -14.66
C LYS A 617 0.77 19.95 -14.94
N SER A 618 0.97 20.97 -14.11
CA SER A 618 0.28 22.27 -14.20
C SER A 618 0.82 23.21 -15.29
N GLY A 619 1.72 22.73 -16.16
CA GLY A 619 2.45 23.55 -17.11
C GLY A 619 3.59 24.35 -16.46
N LEU A 620 4.59 24.66 -17.28
CA LEU A 620 5.82 25.32 -16.91
C LEU A 620 5.98 26.58 -17.74
N ILE A 621 6.36 27.69 -17.12
CA ILE A 621 6.81 28.87 -17.87
C ILE A 621 8.13 28.49 -18.55
N ALA A 622 8.15 28.51 -19.89
CA ALA A 622 9.33 28.25 -20.71
C ALA A 622 10.00 29.56 -21.17
N LEU A 623 9.20 30.61 -21.33
CA LEU A 623 9.63 31.93 -21.75
C LEU A 623 8.67 32.98 -21.18
N THR A 624 9.23 34.04 -20.60
CA THR A 624 8.44 35.22 -20.23
C THR A 624 8.35 36.14 -21.45
N LEU A 625 7.13 36.31 -21.96
CA LEU A 625 6.81 37.14 -23.11
C LEU A 625 6.53 38.59 -22.69
N ASP A 626 6.89 39.53 -23.55
CA ASP A 626 6.47 40.92 -23.42
C ASP A 626 5.00 41.07 -23.85
N GLU A 627 4.36 42.17 -23.45
CA GLU A 627 2.97 42.44 -23.84
C GLU A 627 2.82 42.51 -25.37
N GLY A 628 1.88 41.74 -25.90
CA GLY A 628 1.65 41.62 -27.36
C GLY A 628 2.65 40.73 -28.12
N ASP A 629 3.61 40.10 -27.42
CA ASP A 629 4.52 39.11 -28.00
C ASP A 629 3.96 37.68 -27.85
N ASP A 630 4.27 36.82 -28.82
CA ASP A 630 3.85 35.41 -28.83
C ASP A 630 5.05 34.53 -29.20
N LEU A 631 5.09 33.30 -28.69
CA LEU A 631 6.05 32.29 -29.09
C LEU A 631 5.71 31.80 -30.52
N ILE A 632 6.70 31.80 -31.42
CA ILE A 632 6.51 31.49 -32.84
C ILE A 632 7.08 30.12 -33.23
N ASP A 633 8.20 29.68 -32.68
CA ASP A 633 8.73 28.33 -32.97
C ASP A 633 9.65 27.87 -31.84
N VAL A 634 9.81 26.54 -31.71
CA VAL A 634 10.71 25.89 -30.78
C VAL A 634 11.46 24.76 -31.49
N LYS A 635 12.77 24.72 -31.32
CA LYS A 635 13.65 23.69 -31.89
C LYS A 635 14.48 23.04 -30.80
N LEU A 636 14.61 21.72 -30.86
CA LEU A 636 15.58 20.97 -30.07
C LEU A 636 16.92 20.99 -30.81
N THR A 637 17.96 21.46 -30.14
CA THR A 637 19.29 21.67 -30.72
C THR A 637 20.37 21.12 -29.78
N LYS A 638 21.61 20.99 -30.28
CA LYS A 638 22.79 20.60 -29.47
C LYS A 638 23.68 21.80 -29.11
N GLY A 639 23.29 23.01 -29.50
CA GLY A 639 24.01 24.24 -29.18
C GLY A 639 25.02 24.71 -30.24
N ASP A 640 25.30 23.89 -31.25
CA ASP A 640 26.32 24.08 -32.30
C ASP A 640 25.71 24.31 -33.70
N GLN A 641 24.39 24.52 -33.77
CA GLN A 641 23.71 24.68 -35.06
C GLN A 641 23.70 26.14 -35.52
N GLU A 642 23.44 26.35 -36.81
CA GLU A 642 23.14 27.68 -37.32
C GLU A 642 21.63 27.86 -37.43
N ILE A 643 21.17 29.06 -37.08
CA ILE A 643 19.75 29.41 -37.00
C ILE A 643 19.44 30.38 -38.12
N ILE A 644 18.30 30.19 -38.79
CA ILE A 644 17.72 31.18 -39.68
C ILE A 644 16.35 31.64 -39.18
N ILE A 645 16.16 32.95 -39.10
CA ILE A 645 14.88 33.59 -38.72
C ILE A 645 14.37 34.40 -39.89
N VAL A 646 13.08 34.29 -40.17
CA VAL A 646 12.40 34.96 -41.29
C VAL A 646 11.28 35.87 -40.79
N THR A 647 11.18 37.06 -41.38
CA THR A 647 10.16 38.06 -41.03
C THR A 647 9.08 38.18 -42.10
N SER A 648 7.91 38.67 -41.71
CA SER A 648 6.74 38.85 -42.60
C SER A 648 7.01 39.84 -43.73
N ARG A 649 7.86 40.85 -43.52
CA ARG A 649 8.26 41.82 -44.56
C ARG A 649 9.44 41.38 -45.42
N GLY A 650 9.84 40.11 -45.35
CA GLY A 650 10.80 39.53 -46.30
C GLY A 650 12.26 39.79 -45.96
N LEU A 651 12.60 39.86 -44.66
CA LEU A 651 13.97 39.81 -44.18
C LEU A 651 14.28 38.42 -43.60
N ALA A 652 15.53 37.99 -43.72
CA ALA A 652 16.03 36.79 -43.07
C ALA A 652 17.41 37.04 -42.45
N ILE A 653 17.66 36.51 -41.26
CA ILE A 653 18.98 36.55 -40.62
C ILE A 653 19.44 35.12 -40.34
N ARG A 654 20.71 34.84 -40.63
CA ARG A 654 21.39 33.58 -40.36
C ARG A 654 22.57 33.85 -39.43
N PHE A 655 22.64 33.15 -38.31
CA PHE A 655 23.71 33.33 -37.31
C PHE A 655 23.94 32.02 -36.52
N PRO A 656 25.13 31.80 -35.95
CA PRO A 656 25.42 30.63 -35.15
C PRO A 656 24.71 30.66 -33.79
N GLU A 657 24.17 29.52 -33.35
CA GLU A 657 23.47 29.36 -32.07
C GLU A 657 24.35 29.66 -30.84
N GLU A 658 25.67 29.54 -30.99
CA GLU A 658 26.65 29.86 -29.95
C GLU A 658 26.57 31.32 -29.47
N GLU A 659 26.13 32.25 -30.33
CA GLU A 659 25.91 33.65 -29.95
C GLU A 659 24.76 33.84 -28.94
N ILE A 660 23.91 32.82 -28.76
CA ILE A 660 22.86 32.79 -27.76
C ILE A 660 23.38 32.00 -26.55
N ARG A 661 23.68 32.70 -25.45
CA ARG A 661 24.02 32.02 -24.19
C ARG A 661 22.81 31.23 -23.65
N PRO A 662 23.01 30.05 -23.04
CA PRO A 662 21.97 29.37 -22.29
C PRO A 662 21.43 30.24 -21.15
N MET A 663 20.11 30.23 -20.94
CA MET A 663 19.43 30.96 -19.87
C MET A 663 18.37 30.09 -19.20
N GLY A 664 18.06 30.39 -17.94
CA GLY A 664 16.99 29.74 -17.20
C GLY A 664 15.59 30.01 -17.77
N ARG A 665 14.62 29.20 -17.35
CA ARG A 665 13.27 29.16 -17.92
C ARG A 665 12.43 30.42 -17.80
N THR A 666 12.62 31.25 -16.78
CA THR A 666 11.87 32.51 -16.62
C THR A 666 12.54 33.71 -17.27
N ALA A 667 13.72 33.52 -17.89
CA ALA A 667 14.39 34.61 -18.60
C ALA A 667 13.62 35.01 -19.88
N ARG A 668 13.74 36.29 -20.25
CA ARG A 668 13.14 36.86 -21.47
C ARG A 668 13.87 36.47 -22.77
N GLY A 669 15.17 36.16 -22.71
CA GLY A 669 15.98 35.91 -23.89
C GLY A 669 16.77 37.12 -24.38
N VAL A 670 17.31 37.04 -25.59
CA VAL A 670 18.13 38.09 -26.24
C VAL A 670 17.60 38.38 -27.63
N LYS A 671 17.92 39.56 -28.17
CA LYS A 671 17.51 39.92 -29.54
C LYS A 671 18.19 39.02 -30.58
N GLY A 672 17.38 38.33 -31.38
CA GLY A 672 17.80 37.47 -32.49
C GLY A 672 17.79 38.21 -33.83
N ILE A 673 16.75 39.01 -34.09
CA ILE A 673 16.65 39.88 -35.27
C ILE A 673 16.17 41.27 -34.88
N ARG A 674 16.66 42.31 -35.57
CA ARG A 674 16.16 43.67 -35.42
C ARG A 674 15.05 43.91 -36.43
N LEU A 675 13.82 43.93 -35.94
CA LEU A 675 12.63 44.22 -36.73
C LEU A 675 12.53 45.71 -37.06
N VAL A 676 11.99 46.02 -38.23
CA VAL A 676 11.53 47.37 -38.59
C VAL A 676 10.09 47.57 -38.09
N ALA A 677 9.63 48.81 -38.01
CA ALA A 677 8.29 49.10 -37.48
C ALA A 677 7.19 48.36 -38.27
N GLY A 678 6.39 47.56 -37.55
CA GLY A 678 5.30 46.75 -38.11
C GLY A 678 5.75 45.52 -38.89
N ASP A 679 6.99 45.05 -38.69
CA ASP A 679 7.47 43.74 -39.12
C ASP A 679 7.45 42.77 -37.94
N GLU A 680 7.32 41.47 -38.21
CA GLU A 680 7.22 40.42 -37.20
C GLU A 680 7.90 39.14 -37.69
N VAL A 681 8.37 38.32 -36.75
CA VAL A 681 8.93 37.00 -37.07
C VAL A 681 7.79 36.02 -37.37
N VAL A 682 7.95 35.27 -38.46
CA VAL A 682 6.97 34.25 -38.89
C VAL A 682 7.49 32.82 -38.79
N ALA A 683 8.81 32.64 -38.79
CA ALA A 683 9.42 31.32 -38.68
C ALA A 683 10.87 31.37 -38.20
N MET A 684 11.31 30.28 -37.58
CA MET A 684 12.72 29.96 -37.31
C MET A 684 12.99 28.52 -37.73
N ASP A 685 14.18 28.27 -38.27
CA ASP A 685 14.63 26.90 -38.53
C ASP A 685 16.12 26.76 -38.32
N THR A 686 16.58 25.50 -38.22
CA THR A 686 18.00 25.18 -38.16
C THR A 686 18.51 24.82 -39.55
N ILE A 687 19.72 25.29 -39.85
CA ILE A 687 20.34 25.08 -41.15
C ILE A 687 20.76 23.62 -41.31
N LYS A 688 20.47 23.06 -42.48
CA LYS A 688 20.97 21.75 -42.93
C LYS A 688 21.83 21.95 -44.18
N GLU A 689 22.94 21.24 -44.25
CA GLU A 689 23.81 21.28 -45.43
C GLU A 689 23.05 20.79 -46.68
N GLY A 690 23.26 21.50 -47.80
CA GLY A 690 22.61 21.22 -49.08
C GLY A 690 21.11 21.52 -49.14
N ALA A 691 20.54 22.22 -48.16
CA ALA A 691 19.12 22.57 -48.14
C ALA A 691 18.84 23.97 -48.73
N ASP A 692 17.57 24.21 -49.04
CA ASP A 692 17.01 25.50 -49.46
C ASP A 692 16.14 26.10 -48.36
N LEU A 693 16.09 27.43 -48.28
CA LEU A 693 15.02 28.12 -47.56
C LEU A 693 13.81 28.28 -48.49
N LEU A 694 12.71 27.64 -48.14
CA LEU A 694 11.42 27.84 -48.78
C LEU A 694 10.63 28.90 -48.02
N VAL A 695 10.08 29.87 -48.73
CA VAL A 695 9.20 30.93 -48.19
C VAL A 695 7.88 30.96 -48.95
N ILE A 696 6.77 31.17 -48.24
CA ILE A 696 5.43 31.35 -48.81
C ILE A 696 4.78 32.61 -48.25
N THR A 697 4.06 33.32 -49.11
CA THR A 697 3.34 34.55 -48.80
C THR A 697 1.83 34.37 -48.70
N ALA A 698 1.17 35.34 -48.07
CA ALA A 698 -0.27 35.37 -47.86
C ALA A 698 -1.07 35.25 -49.17
N ASN A 699 -0.59 35.81 -50.30
CA ASN A 699 -1.32 35.72 -51.57
C ASN A 699 -0.90 34.49 -52.43
N GLY A 700 -0.32 33.46 -51.79
CA GLY A 700 -0.01 32.20 -52.45
C GLY A 700 1.21 32.22 -53.36
N TYR A 701 2.16 33.15 -53.16
CA TYR A 701 3.46 33.12 -53.86
C TYR A 701 4.51 32.44 -53.00
N GLY A 702 5.46 31.76 -53.63
CA GLY A 702 6.55 31.13 -52.91
C GLY A 702 7.77 30.89 -53.80
N LYS A 703 8.88 30.58 -53.15
CA LYS A 703 10.14 30.23 -53.81
C LYS A 703 11.03 29.44 -52.86
N ARG A 704 11.99 28.74 -53.46
CA ARG A 704 13.16 28.17 -52.78
C ARG A 704 14.39 28.99 -53.05
N THR A 705 15.26 29.14 -52.07
CA THR A 705 16.54 29.80 -52.26
C THR A 705 17.63 29.01 -51.53
N PRO A 706 18.76 28.68 -52.19
CA PRO A 706 19.83 27.92 -51.55
C PRO A 706 20.33 28.62 -50.29
N ILE A 707 20.56 27.84 -49.22
CA ILE A 707 21.08 28.38 -47.96
C ILE A 707 22.43 29.08 -48.14
N SER A 708 23.23 28.67 -49.13
CA SER A 708 24.51 29.30 -49.50
C SER A 708 24.38 30.78 -49.88
N GLU A 709 23.21 31.25 -50.35
CA GLU A 709 23.00 32.67 -50.63
C GLU A 709 22.84 33.50 -49.35
N TYR A 710 22.49 32.88 -48.21
CA TYR A 710 22.31 33.55 -46.93
C TYR A 710 23.64 33.56 -46.17
N ARG A 711 24.37 34.67 -46.29
CA ARG A 711 25.61 34.87 -45.51
C ARG A 711 25.33 34.88 -44.01
N ILE A 712 26.27 34.32 -43.25
CA ILE A 712 26.27 34.39 -41.78
C ILE A 712 26.45 35.85 -41.35
N GLN A 713 25.69 36.26 -40.34
CA GLN A 713 25.71 37.57 -39.70
C GLN A 713 25.73 37.37 -38.18
N SER A 714 26.00 38.42 -37.41
CA SER A 714 25.79 38.39 -35.95
C SER A 714 24.32 38.55 -35.58
N ARG A 715 23.89 37.94 -34.47
CA ARG A 715 22.52 38.06 -33.97
C ARG A 715 22.14 39.52 -33.70
N GLY A 716 20.86 39.84 -33.84
CA GLY A 716 20.33 41.18 -33.63
C GLY A 716 20.65 42.16 -34.76
N GLY A 717 21.21 41.68 -35.87
CA GLY A 717 21.28 42.40 -37.14
C GLY A 717 19.90 42.61 -37.77
N LYS A 718 19.84 43.45 -38.81
CA LYS A 718 18.60 43.70 -39.57
C LYS A 718 18.20 42.54 -40.49
N GLY A 719 19.11 41.58 -40.72
CA GLY A 719 18.94 40.55 -41.73
C GLY A 719 19.14 41.08 -43.16
N ILE A 720 19.02 40.17 -44.11
CA ILE A 720 19.15 40.40 -45.54
C ILE A 720 17.82 40.08 -46.22
N LYS A 721 17.54 40.75 -47.34
CA LYS A 721 16.30 40.54 -48.09
C LYS A 721 16.19 39.08 -48.55
N THR A 722 15.08 38.43 -48.20
CA THR A 722 14.73 37.05 -48.59
C THR A 722 13.56 36.99 -49.57
N LEU A 723 12.78 38.06 -49.68
CA LEU A 723 11.70 38.19 -50.67
C LEU A 723 11.46 39.68 -50.95
N ASN A 724 11.11 40.02 -52.19
CA ASN A 724 10.55 41.33 -52.48
C ASN A 724 9.03 41.35 -52.24
N VAL A 725 8.63 41.77 -51.03
CA VAL A 725 7.21 41.91 -50.65
C VAL A 725 6.57 43.08 -51.41
N THR A 726 5.44 42.82 -52.03
CA THR A 726 4.63 43.75 -52.84
C THR A 726 3.15 43.52 -52.54
N PRO A 727 2.25 44.45 -52.86
CA PRO A 727 0.81 44.21 -52.73
C PRO A 727 0.31 42.97 -53.50
N LYS A 728 1.02 42.57 -54.56
CA LYS A 728 0.69 41.41 -55.39
C LYS A 728 0.93 40.08 -54.67
N ASN A 729 2.06 39.91 -54.00
CA ASN A 729 2.40 38.66 -53.30
C ASN A 729 2.02 38.68 -51.81
N GLY A 730 1.96 39.85 -51.17
CA GLY A 730 1.65 39.96 -49.76
C GLY A 730 2.82 39.57 -48.84
N PRO A 731 2.63 39.69 -47.52
CA PRO A 731 3.64 39.35 -46.52
C PRO A 731 3.96 37.85 -46.53
N ILE A 732 5.15 37.48 -46.07
CA ILE A 732 5.51 36.08 -45.81
C ILE A 732 4.69 35.58 -44.63
N VAL A 733 4.12 34.38 -44.75
CA VAL A 733 3.31 33.72 -43.71
C VAL A 733 3.98 32.47 -43.16
N GLY A 734 4.95 31.90 -43.88
CA GLY A 734 5.71 30.76 -43.40
C GLY A 734 7.03 30.60 -44.13
N ALA A 735 8.00 29.99 -43.43
CA ALA A 735 9.26 29.56 -44.02
C ALA A 735 9.73 28.25 -43.39
N LYS A 736 10.40 27.41 -44.18
CA LYS A 736 11.02 26.15 -43.73
C LYS A 736 12.32 25.88 -44.48
N VAL A 737 13.27 25.26 -43.80
CA VAL A 737 14.48 24.72 -44.44
C VAL A 737 14.19 23.33 -44.95
N VAL A 738 14.21 23.17 -46.28
CA VAL A 738 13.72 21.98 -46.99
C VAL A 738 14.75 21.47 -47.99
N ARG A 739 14.61 20.20 -48.36
CA ARG A 739 15.29 19.56 -49.50
C ARG A 739 14.27 19.19 -50.57
N GLU A 740 14.73 18.92 -51.78
CA GLU A 740 13.85 18.70 -52.94
C GLU A 740 12.90 17.51 -52.73
N GLU A 741 13.36 16.49 -52.02
CA GLU A 741 12.60 15.27 -51.68
C GLU A 741 11.51 15.48 -50.62
N ASN A 742 11.40 16.68 -50.05
CA ASN A 742 10.36 16.98 -49.06
C ASN A 742 9.02 17.27 -49.75
N GLU A 743 7.94 17.08 -48.99
CA GLU A 743 6.60 17.46 -49.41
C GLU A 743 6.10 18.64 -48.57
N LEU A 744 5.30 19.49 -49.20
CA LEU A 744 4.80 20.72 -48.62
C LEU A 744 3.27 20.70 -48.59
N MET A 745 2.70 21.29 -47.55
CA MET A 745 1.27 21.57 -47.45
C MET A 745 1.04 23.06 -47.16
N VAL A 746 0.16 23.67 -47.94
CA VAL A 746 -0.18 25.10 -47.90
C VAL A 746 -1.68 25.25 -47.73
N ILE A 747 -2.09 26.15 -46.85
CA ILE A 747 -3.49 26.21 -46.39
C ILE A 747 -3.97 27.65 -46.38
N SER A 748 -5.15 27.85 -46.93
CA SER A 748 -5.81 29.15 -46.95
C SER A 748 -6.78 29.35 -45.79
N ALA A 749 -7.15 30.61 -45.52
CA ALA A 749 -8.06 31.01 -44.47
C ALA A 749 -9.47 30.44 -44.68
N GLU A 750 -9.87 30.26 -45.94
CA GLU A 750 -11.12 29.57 -46.32
C GLU A 750 -11.01 28.03 -46.27
N GLY A 751 -9.88 27.50 -45.82
CA GLY A 751 -9.66 26.07 -45.62
C GLY A 751 -9.27 25.29 -46.87
N THR A 752 -8.86 25.96 -47.96
CA THR A 752 -8.33 25.25 -49.14
C THR A 752 -6.93 24.73 -48.83
N ILE A 753 -6.72 23.42 -49.01
CA ILE A 753 -5.44 22.74 -48.74
C ILE A 753 -4.81 22.30 -50.05
N ILE A 754 -3.53 22.65 -50.28
CA ILE A 754 -2.72 22.15 -51.40
C ILE A 754 -1.51 21.39 -50.85
N ARG A 755 -1.32 20.16 -51.35
CA ARG A 755 -0.12 19.34 -51.12
C ARG A 755 0.67 19.23 -52.41
N MET A 756 1.98 19.46 -52.36
CA MET A 756 2.88 19.38 -53.52
C MET A 756 4.28 18.93 -53.13
N GLN A 757 5.11 18.53 -54.09
CA GLN A 757 6.52 18.30 -53.82
C GLN A 757 7.26 19.63 -53.75
N VAL A 758 8.25 19.71 -52.87
CA VAL A 758 9.11 20.89 -52.74
C VAL A 758 9.85 21.17 -54.07
N SER A 759 10.16 20.13 -54.84
CA SER A 759 10.71 20.23 -56.20
C SER A 759 9.87 21.08 -57.16
N ASP A 760 8.54 21.11 -56.99
CA ASP A 760 7.61 21.86 -57.85
C ASP A 760 7.69 23.38 -57.60
N VAL A 761 8.22 23.79 -56.45
CA VAL A 761 8.49 25.19 -56.14
C VAL A 761 9.85 25.56 -56.73
N PRO A 762 9.95 26.54 -57.66
CA PRO A 762 11.20 26.82 -58.35
C PRO A 762 12.21 27.54 -57.46
N VAL A 763 13.49 27.21 -57.69
CA VAL A 763 14.63 27.86 -57.06
C VAL A 763 14.86 29.22 -57.69
N HIS A 764 14.93 30.25 -56.85
CA HIS A 764 15.18 31.64 -57.24
C HIS A 764 16.14 32.30 -56.24
N GLY A 765 16.85 33.33 -56.70
CA GLY A 765 17.70 34.13 -55.82
C GLY A 765 16.92 34.82 -54.69
N ARG A 766 17.65 35.28 -53.67
CA ARG A 766 17.07 35.88 -52.45
C ARG A 766 16.11 37.04 -52.70
N SER A 767 16.49 38.06 -53.46
CA SER A 767 15.69 39.29 -53.61
C SER A 767 14.69 39.25 -54.77
N THR A 768 13.97 38.14 -54.96
CA THR A 768 12.96 37.95 -56.01
C THR A 768 11.53 37.95 -55.42
N GLN A 769 10.50 38.00 -56.27
CA GLN A 769 9.09 37.99 -55.84
C GLN A 769 8.52 36.59 -55.58
N GLY A 770 9.20 35.53 -56.05
CA GLY A 770 8.67 34.17 -56.10
C GLY A 770 7.64 33.95 -57.21
N VAL A 771 7.20 32.72 -57.37
CA VAL A 771 6.15 32.32 -58.32
C VAL A 771 4.86 31.99 -57.60
N ARG A 772 3.75 31.90 -58.33
CA ARG A 772 2.49 31.45 -57.76
C ARG A 772 2.56 29.97 -57.43
N VAL A 773 2.44 29.67 -56.15
CA VAL A 773 2.39 28.30 -55.59
C VAL A 773 0.93 27.88 -55.38
N MET A 774 0.08 28.83 -54.96
CA MET A 774 -1.35 28.62 -54.76
C MET A 774 -2.13 29.76 -55.40
N LYS A 775 -3.21 29.43 -56.13
CA LYS A 775 -4.16 30.44 -56.63
C LYS A 775 -5.15 30.75 -55.52
N MET A 776 -5.19 32.01 -55.11
CA MET A 776 -6.12 32.48 -54.07
C MET A 776 -7.45 32.95 -54.68
N GLY A 777 -8.54 32.74 -53.94
CA GLY A 777 -9.84 33.38 -54.20
C GLY A 777 -9.85 34.84 -53.74
N ASP A 778 -10.87 35.60 -54.16
CA ASP A 778 -11.03 37.00 -53.74
C ASP A 778 -11.32 37.08 -52.23
N GLY A 779 -10.41 37.67 -51.47
CA GLY A 779 -10.51 37.78 -50.00
C GLY A 779 -9.85 36.63 -49.21
N ASP A 780 -9.38 35.59 -49.90
CA ASP A 780 -8.69 34.46 -49.27
C ASP A 780 -7.18 34.73 -49.11
N SER A 781 -6.57 34.11 -48.10
CA SER A 781 -5.13 34.27 -47.81
C SER A 781 -4.54 32.98 -47.26
N VAL A 782 -3.27 32.70 -47.57
CA VAL A 782 -2.52 31.58 -46.97
C VAL A 782 -2.30 31.89 -45.49
N VAL A 783 -2.69 30.98 -44.61
CA VAL A 783 -2.57 31.12 -43.15
C VAL A 783 -1.53 30.20 -42.54
N ALA A 784 -1.21 29.08 -43.21
CA ALA A 784 -0.28 28.09 -42.67
C ALA A 784 0.58 27.42 -43.74
N LEU A 785 1.79 27.06 -43.32
CA LEU A 785 2.77 26.30 -44.08
C LEU A 785 3.27 25.15 -43.21
N ALA A 786 3.09 23.92 -43.68
CA ALA A 786 3.63 22.74 -43.01
C ALA A 786 4.50 21.93 -43.98
N GLN A 787 5.65 21.47 -43.49
CA GLN A 787 6.39 20.41 -44.15
C GLN A 787 5.73 19.09 -43.78
N VAL A 788 5.28 18.33 -44.77
CA VAL A 788 4.72 17.00 -44.51
C VAL A 788 5.86 16.11 -44.04
N ALA A 789 5.70 15.51 -42.87
CA ALA A 789 6.68 14.58 -42.33
C ALA A 789 6.94 13.45 -43.34
N ALA A 790 8.16 13.40 -43.88
CA ALA A 790 8.60 12.22 -44.61
C ALA A 790 8.62 11.03 -43.64
N ARG A 791 8.32 9.83 -44.14
CA ARG A 791 8.64 8.60 -43.41
C ARG A 791 10.15 8.59 -43.20
N ASN A 792 10.62 9.03 -42.04
CA ASN A 792 12.02 8.84 -41.64
C ASN A 792 12.20 7.34 -41.46
N GLY A 793 12.70 6.70 -42.51
CA GLY A 793 13.22 5.35 -42.49
C GLY A 793 14.73 5.43 -42.35
N SER A 794 15.20 5.60 -41.12
CA SER A 794 16.51 5.20 -40.56
C SER A 794 16.74 5.94 -39.27
#